data_AF-A0A522CHP1-F1
#
_entry.id   AF-A0A522CHP1-F1
#
_cell.length_a   1.000
_cell.length_b   1.000
_cell.length_c   1.000
_cell.angle_alpha   90.00
_cell.angle_beta   90.00
_cell.angle_gamma   90.00
#
_symmetry.space_group_name_H-M   'P 1'
#
loop_
_entity.id
_entity.type
_entity.pdbx_description
1 polymer ?
#
loop_
_entity_poly.entity_id
_entity_poly.type
_entity_poly.pdbx_seq_one_letter_code
_entity_poly.pdbx_strand_id
1 'polypeptide(L)'
;MSETYKIAIIGSGPAGMSAAARAAKKGISHILLEKTDHLSDTIFRYQKGKHVMATPSVLVLRAECEFDAGKREKILDQWNADTKAAGVNVKFNADVTAITGDKGDFTIQLKKGDPIKAENIVLAVGTQGNPNLMRCEGGNLPHVQYQLDDPGEYTDEHIFVIGGGDAGIENAMGLIADAGQNNTVTLVNRGADFPTAKKPNVDGLLAARDAGRISVLTETNTALVEPGWITVDTPQGQSRFKCDRIIARMGAAPPRAFVEAAGVEFSSPDRTAFPTLTPTFESTSKPGIYVIGALAGYPLIKHCMNQGYDVVEFISGNTNLEPADEPLLVEKLKGLPGKRSVAEWLEFLRSNVEILNGLSPLQMREFLLDSTVRSYKAGDPIFVRNEPGSSLFGIAEGSVNVEVDPNNAKITVPIGKSSIFGEVGLISGRKRGATIRAAEPTICVEIPRMAALKLMSQVPQARETVNRITTERQVLQIFKSGLTPADIQEVLAGSEVIEVKPGEAIIKEGDISDDLYIIRSGSMIVEKDLGGKPVFMSYVPAGSYSGEMAMIERAPRVATVKAAIRSTVVKLPADPFRKLLVRKPELAKRMTDEMRARREINAFIEEQKDEFGGAVDMYSSVANFLIKQGIGEATDVLLIDESLCVGCDNCEKACADSHDGLSRLNREAGTTFANIHVPTSCRHCEHPHCMSDCPPNAIRRGPDGEVFINETCIGCGNCQRACPYGVIQMDKPPPKKPPLWEWMLFGKGPGPGQPSYEWRKKAAKAEGGESPKLAIKCDMCSGKAGGPACVRACPTGAAIRVTPDAFLSVARLEKTG
;
A
#
# COMPACT_ATOMS: atom_id res chain seq x y z
N MET A 1 10.78 -27.85 50.78
CA MET A 1 9.92 -28.06 49.60
C MET A 1 9.97 -26.77 48.81
N SER A 2 10.26 -26.82 47.50
CA SER A 2 10.20 -25.62 46.65
C SER A 2 8.79 -25.03 46.74
N GLU A 3 8.69 -23.73 46.98
CA GLU A 3 7.41 -23.01 46.99
C GLU A 3 6.73 -23.21 45.62
N THR A 4 5.52 -23.78 45.62
CA THR A 4 4.70 -23.93 44.39
C THR A 4 3.78 -22.74 44.27
N TYR A 5 3.89 -21.99 43.17
CA TYR A 5 3.03 -20.84 42.91
C TYR A 5 1.73 -21.28 42.21
N LYS A 6 0.62 -20.56 42.41
CA LYS A 6 -0.59 -20.82 41.61
C LYS A 6 -0.44 -20.34 40.18
N ILE A 7 0.29 -19.23 39.98
CA ILE A 7 0.50 -18.62 38.67
C ILE A 7 1.97 -18.21 38.53
N ALA A 8 2.67 -18.73 37.53
CA ALA A 8 3.94 -18.16 37.10
C ALA A 8 3.75 -17.36 35.81
N ILE A 9 4.23 -16.13 35.79
CA ILE A 9 4.07 -15.19 34.70
C ILE A 9 5.45 -14.95 34.09
N ILE A 10 5.59 -15.20 32.78
CA ILE A 10 6.89 -15.18 32.10
C ILE A 10 6.94 -13.96 31.17
N GLY A 11 7.78 -12.99 31.53
CA GLY A 11 7.96 -11.72 30.84
C GLY A 11 7.24 -10.56 31.54
N SER A 12 7.98 -9.49 31.85
CA SER A 12 7.47 -8.30 32.55
C SER A 12 6.99 -7.17 31.64
N GLY A 13 6.66 -7.48 30.38
CA GLY A 13 5.99 -6.51 29.51
C GLY A 13 4.63 -6.06 30.08
N PRO A 14 3.96 -5.09 29.44
CA PRO A 14 2.74 -4.49 29.99
C PRO A 14 1.65 -5.50 30.33
N ALA A 15 1.51 -6.56 29.52
CA ALA A 15 0.59 -7.66 29.78
C ALA A 15 0.95 -8.46 31.04
N GLY A 16 2.22 -8.89 31.15
CA GLY A 16 2.69 -9.71 32.27
C GLY A 16 2.70 -8.95 33.58
N MET A 17 3.10 -7.67 33.54
CA MET A 17 3.02 -6.78 34.69
C MET A 17 1.57 -6.58 35.15
N SER A 18 0.63 -6.35 34.24
CA SER A 18 -0.79 -6.25 34.59
C SER A 18 -1.34 -7.56 35.17
N ALA A 19 -0.95 -8.71 34.63
CA ALA A 19 -1.35 -10.00 35.21
C ALA A 19 -0.79 -10.17 36.62
N ALA A 20 0.47 -9.81 36.84
CA ALA A 20 1.12 -9.95 38.13
C ALA A 20 0.49 -9.02 39.18
N ALA A 21 0.22 -7.77 38.80
CA ALA A 21 -0.48 -6.81 39.65
C ALA A 21 -1.90 -7.28 40.01
N ARG A 22 -2.63 -7.87 39.05
CA ARG A 22 -3.96 -8.42 39.32
C ARG A 22 -3.91 -9.63 40.26
N ALA A 23 -2.96 -10.53 40.05
CA ALA A 23 -2.75 -11.70 40.92
C ALA A 23 -2.41 -11.27 42.35
N ALA A 24 -1.54 -10.27 42.52
CA ALA A 24 -1.21 -9.68 43.81
C ALA A 24 -2.44 -9.07 44.48
N LYS A 25 -3.23 -8.28 43.74
CA LYS A 25 -4.45 -7.65 44.26
C LYS A 25 -5.50 -8.65 44.75
N LYS A 26 -5.60 -9.83 44.12
CA LYS A 26 -6.46 -10.93 44.56
C LYS A 26 -5.86 -11.81 45.67
N GLY A 27 -4.61 -11.57 46.07
CA GLY A 27 -3.92 -12.44 47.02
C GLY A 27 -3.63 -13.85 46.48
N ILE A 28 -3.53 -14.02 45.16
CA ILE A 28 -3.18 -15.28 44.53
C ILE A 28 -1.66 -15.45 44.59
N SER A 29 -1.17 -16.61 45.05
CA SER A 29 0.26 -16.95 45.04
C SER A 29 0.80 -16.90 43.61
N HIS A 30 1.73 -15.99 43.34
CA HIS A 30 2.24 -15.75 42.00
C HIS A 30 3.73 -15.41 42.00
N ILE A 31 4.36 -15.53 40.82
CA ILE A 31 5.71 -15.04 40.57
C ILE A 31 5.82 -14.49 39.14
N LEU A 32 6.38 -13.29 39.00
CA LEU A 32 6.71 -12.67 37.71
C LEU A 32 8.21 -12.87 37.42
N LEU A 33 8.53 -13.51 36.29
CA LEU A 33 9.88 -13.81 35.86
C LEU A 33 10.30 -12.86 34.74
N GLU A 34 11.41 -12.14 34.94
CA GLU A 34 11.97 -11.21 33.97
C GLU A 34 13.42 -11.55 33.70
N LYS A 35 13.78 -11.66 32.41
CA LYS A 35 15.14 -12.03 31.98
C LYS A 35 16.16 -10.94 32.31
N THR A 36 15.74 -9.68 32.40
CA THR A 36 16.59 -8.51 32.66
C THR A 36 16.57 -8.11 34.14
N ASP A 37 17.34 -7.08 34.48
CA ASP A 37 17.45 -6.48 35.81
C ASP A 37 16.40 -5.37 36.08
N HIS A 38 15.50 -5.12 35.12
CA HIS A 38 14.47 -4.09 35.18
C HIS A 38 13.16 -4.60 34.55
N LEU A 39 12.03 -3.91 34.80
CA LEU A 39 10.74 -4.30 34.24
C LEU A 39 10.53 -3.72 32.82
N SER A 40 9.67 -4.37 32.04
CA SER A 40 9.19 -3.86 30.75
C SER A 40 10.29 -3.59 29.72
N ASP A 41 11.28 -4.50 29.62
CA ASP A 41 12.47 -4.42 28.72
C ASP A 41 12.13 -3.92 27.30
N THR A 42 11.04 -4.39 26.69
CA THR A 42 10.63 -3.93 25.35
C THR A 42 10.37 -2.42 25.28
N ILE A 43 9.72 -1.85 26.30
CA ILE A 43 9.40 -0.42 26.37
C ILE A 43 10.61 0.36 26.91
N PHE A 44 11.39 -0.24 27.83
CA PHE A 44 12.67 0.30 28.26
C PHE A 44 13.62 0.56 27.08
N ARG A 45 13.67 -0.39 26.13
CA ARG A 45 14.47 -0.30 24.90
C ARG A 45 13.79 0.47 23.76
N TYR A 46 12.66 1.12 24.00
CA TYR A 46 12.22 2.16 23.08
C TYR A 46 13.19 3.33 23.11
N GLN A 47 13.28 4.07 22.00
CA GLN A 47 14.16 5.24 21.95
C GLN A 47 13.88 6.21 23.12
N LYS A 48 14.94 6.78 23.66
CA LYS A 48 14.87 7.77 24.74
C LYS A 48 14.00 8.96 24.38
N GLY A 49 13.19 9.39 25.35
CA GLY A 49 12.23 10.49 25.16
C GLY A 49 11.05 10.18 24.25
N LYS A 50 10.92 8.94 23.73
CA LYS A 50 9.79 8.54 22.89
C LYS A 50 8.47 8.86 23.56
N HIS A 51 7.56 9.48 22.81
CA HIS A 51 6.18 9.59 23.22
C HIS A 51 5.45 8.28 22.92
N VAL A 52 4.97 7.59 23.95
CA VAL A 52 4.23 6.34 23.84
C VAL A 52 2.74 6.65 23.91
N MET A 53 1.99 6.20 22.91
CA MET A 53 0.56 6.46 22.78
C MET A 53 -0.28 5.39 23.50
N ALA A 54 -1.31 5.82 24.23
CA ALA A 54 -2.32 4.94 24.83
C ALA A 54 -3.50 4.67 23.87
N THR A 55 -3.23 4.00 22.74
CA THR A 55 -4.24 3.65 21.72
C THR A 55 -4.86 2.27 21.99
N PRO A 56 -6.19 2.07 21.81
CA PRO A 56 -7.21 3.08 21.49
C PRO A 56 -7.55 3.93 22.72
N SER A 57 -7.74 5.23 22.54
CA SER A 57 -8.11 6.14 23.64
C SER A 57 -9.49 5.80 24.22
N VAL A 58 -10.41 5.32 23.36
CA VAL A 58 -11.78 4.93 23.71
C VAL A 58 -11.88 3.64 24.53
N LEU A 59 -10.83 2.81 24.54
CA LEU A 59 -10.84 1.56 25.30
C LEU A 59 -10.61 1.86 26.78
N VAL A 60 -11.46 1.35 27.67
CA VAL A 60 -11.27 1.51 29.13
C VAL A 60 -10.10 0.61 29.58
N LEU A 61 -9.19 1.16 30.39
CA LEU A 61 -8.12 0.39 31.03
C LEU A 61 -8.63 -0.17 32.36
N ARG A 62 -8.49 -1.48 32.57
CA ARG A 62 -8.90 -2.18 33.80
C ARG A 62 -7.73 -2.57 34.69
N ALA A 63 -6.52 -2.55 34.14
CA ALA A 63 -5.30 -2.92 34.82
C ALA A 63 -5.03 -2.04 36.06
N GLU A 64 -4.43 -2.64 37.09
CA GLU A 64 -3.98 -1.92 38.28
C GLU A 64 -2.84 -0.95 37.99
N CYS A 65 -2.03 -1.21 36.96
CA CYS A 65 -0.99 -0.29 36.52
C CYS A 65 -1.60 0.75 35.58
N GLU A 66 -1.44 2.03 35.90
CA GLU A 66 -1.98 3.12 35.09
C GLU A 66 -1.24 3.24 33.75
N PHE A 67 -1.94 3.66 32.71
CA PHE A 67 -1.32 3.90 31.41
C PHE A 67 -2.05 4.98 30.62
N ASP A 68 -1.40 6.14 30.57
CA ASP A 68 -1.76 7.27 29.73
C ASP A 68 -0.64 7.57 28.73
N ALA A 69 -1.00 8.29 27.65
CA ALA A 69 -0.03 8.74 26.67
C ALA A 69 1.00 9.67 27.33
N GLY A 70 2.29 9.44 27.06
CA GLY A 70 3.35 10.15 27.77
C GLY A 70 4.75 9.80 27.27
N LYS A 71 5.76 10.45 27.85
CA LYS A 71 7.16 10.08 27.60
C LYS A 71 7.45 8.69 28.16
N ARG A 72 8.26 7.90 27.44
CA ARG A 72 8.73 6.57 27.82
C ARG A 72 9.14 6.48 29.29
N GLU A 73 10.00 7.40 29.73
CA GLU A 73 10.57 7.40 31.08
C GLU A 73 9.47 7.56 32.15
N LYS A 74 8.56 8.52 31.95
CA LYS A 74 7.43 8.75 32.88
C LYS A 74 6.57 7.49 33.01
N ILE A 75 6.31 6.80 31.90
CA ILE A 75 5.49 5.58 31.89
C ILE A 75 6.21 4.45 32.62
N LEU A 76 7.50 4.26 32.38
CA LEU A 76 8.30 3.24 33.08
C LEU A 76 8.39 3.53 34.58
N ASP A 77 8.61 4.77 34.97
CA ASP A 77 8.64 5.19 36.38
C ASP A 77 7.30 4.91 37.07
N GLN A 78 6.19 5.25 36.41
CA GLN A 78 4.85 4.97 36.92
C GLN A 78 4.60 3.47 37.06
N TRP A 79 4.91 2.69 36.03
CA TRP A 79 4.74 1.24 36.04
C TRP A 79 5.59 0.54 37.11
N ASN A 80 6.82 1.00 37.33
CA ASN A 80 7.65 0.51 38.42
C ASN A 80 7.04 0.83 39.78
N ALA A 81 6.52 2.04 39.97
CA ALA A 81 5.84 2.46 41.20
C ALA A 81 4.57 1.64 41.46
N ASP A 82 3.71 1.49 40.44
CA ASP A 82 2.45 0.74 40.51
C ASP A 82 2.69 -0.74 40.81
N THR A 83 3.65 -1.36 40.12
CA THR A 83 4.02 -2.77 40.34
C THR A 83 4.48 -3.00 41.78
N LYS A 84 5.30 -2.09 42.31
CA LYS A 84 5.76 -2.14 43.70
C LYS A 84 4.60 -1.90 44.68
N ALA A 85 3.74 -0.92 44.42
CA ALA A 85 2.59 -0.60 45.26
C ALA A 85 1.55 -1.73 45.30
N ALA A 86 1.40 -2.47 44.20
CA ALA A 86 0.54 -3.65 44.12
C ALA A 86 1.11 -4.87 44.89
N GLY A 87 2.37 -4.84 45.32
CA GLY A 87 3.00 -5.94 46.05
C GLY A 87 3.34 -7.14 45.16
N VAL A 88 3.69 -6.90 43.89
CA VAL A 88 4.01 -7.97 42.94
C VAL A 88 5.30 -8.70 43.33
N ASN A 89 5.26 -10.03 43.32
CA ASN A 89 6.44 -10.87 43.53
C ASN A 89 7.23 -11.02 42.21
N VAL A 90 8.38 -10.33 42.10
CA VAL A 90 9.21 -10.31 40.89
C VAL A 90 10.55 -11.00 41.13
N LYS A 91 10.97 -11.84 40.19
CA LYS A 91 12.33 -12.38 40.09
C LYS A 91 13.01 -11.87 38.81
N PHE A 92 13.95 -10.94 38.99
CA PHE A 92 14.80 -10.43 37.93
C PHE A 92 15.92 -11.40 37.55
N ASN A 93 16.54 -11.18 36.39
CA ASN A 93 17.60 -12.04 35.84
C ASN A 93 17.19 -13.53 35.73
N ALA A 94 15.89 -13.78 35.55
CA ALA A 94 15.27 -15.09 35.46
C ALA A 94 14.94 -15.42 34.00
N ASP A 95 15.98 -15.73 33.23
CA ASP A 95 15.84 -16.19 31.83
C ASP A 95 15.30 -17.63 31.81
N VAL A 96 14.05 -17.80 31.34
CA VAL A 96 13.38 -19.11 31.25
C VAL A 96 13.80 -19.83 29.99
N THR A 97 14.34 -21.04 30.12
CA THR A 97 14.85 -21.83 28.99
C THR A 97 13.93 -22.97 28.58
N ALA A 98 13.11 -23.50 29.51
CA ALA A 98 12.17 -24.58 29.23
C ALA A 98 11.00 -24.59 30.22
N ILE A 99 9.86 -25.11 29.77
CA ILE A 99 8.65 -25.31 30.57
C ILE A 99 8.18 -26.74 30.31
N THR A 100 8.04 -27.54 31.37
CA THR A 100 7.65 -28.95 31.30
C THR A 100 6.58 -29.27 32.33
N GLY A 101 5.86 -30.38 32.15
CA GLY A 101 4.77 -30.79 33.04
C GLY A 101 3.40 -30.47 32.46
N ASP A 102 2.38 -30.50 33.32
CA ASP A 102 0.97 -30.37 32.96
C ASP A 102 0.24 -29.46 33.97
N LYS A 103 -1.01 -29.08 33.63
CA LYS A 103 -1.85 -28.22 34.48
C LYS A 103 -1.88 -28.72 35.92
N GLY A 104 -1.50 -27.84 36.85
CA GLY A 104 -1.39 -28.15 38.28
C GLY A 104 0.02 -28.48 38.77
N ASP A 105 0.96 -28.89 37.90
CA ASP A 105 2.35 -29.20 38.27
C ASP A 105 3.34 -28.91 37.12
N PHE A 106 3.42 -27.65 36.72
CA PHE A 106 4.45 -27.20 35.79
C PHE A 106 5.79 -26.98 36.50
N THR A 107 6.88 -27.30 35.80
CA THR A 107 8.25 -26.98 36.17
C THR A 107 8.86 -26.03 35.14
N ILE A 108 9.41 -24.92 35.63
CA ILE A 108 9.97 -23.83 34.84
C ILE A 108 11.48 -23.84 35.05
N GLN A 109 12.23 -24.17 34.00
CA GLN A 109 13.69 -24.19 34.04
C GLN A 109 14.25 -22.80 33.76
N LEU A 110 15.11 -22.32 34.66
CA LEU A 110 15.88 -21.10 34.46
C LEU A 110 17.27 -21.41 33.91
N LYS A 111 17.84 -20.46 33.14
CA LYS A 111 19.22 -20.50 32.68
C LYS A 111 20.22 -20.51 33.83
N LYS A 112 19.88 -19.79 34.91
CA LYS A 112 20.66 -19.72 36.15
C LYS A 112 19.70 -19.78 37.35
N GLY A 113 20.05 -20.60 38.34
CA GLY A 113 19.25 -20.80 39.56
C GLY A 113 18.33 -22.01 39.52
N ASP A 114 17.63 -22.25 40.62
CA ASP A 114 16.78 -23.42 40.80
C ASP A 114 15.49 -23.36 39.97
N PRO A 115 14.96 -24.51 39.51
CA PRO A 115 13.67 -24.59 38.85
C PRO A 115 12.52 -24.11 39.74
N ILE A 116 11.50 -23.52 39.12
CA ILE A 116 10.31 -23.00 39.80
C ILE A 116 9.11 -23.89 39.49
N LYS A 117 8.25 -24.15 40.48
CA LYS A 117 7.00 -24.89 40.30
C LYS A 117 5.78 -23.98 40.27
N ALA A 118 4.83 -24.27 39.38
CA ALA A 118 3.56 -23.55 39.32
C ALA A 118 2.37 -24.40 38.84
N GLU A 119 1.16 -24.06 39.27
CA GLU A 119 -0.07 -24.72 38.79
C GLU A 119 -0.48 -24.25 37.37
N ASN A 120 -0.29 -22.98 37.07
CA ASN A 120 -0.62 -22.36 35.78
C ASN A 120 0.54 -21.47 35.29
N ILE A 121 0.68 -21.37 33.98
CA ILE A 121 1.68 -20.54 33.31
C ILE A 121 0.97 -19.44 32.51
N VAL A 122 1.44 -18.20 32.64
CA VAL A 122 1.03 -17.07 31.78
C VAL A 122 2.25 -16.62 30.97
N LEU A 123 2.24 -16.92 29.66
CA LEU A 123 3.27 -16.48 28.72
C LEU A 123 2.98 -15.06 28.24
N ALA A 124 3.78 -14.10 28.73
CA ALA A 124 3.72 -12.69 28.39
C ALA A 124 5.03 -12.20 27.73
N VAL A 125 5.71 -13.10 27.00
CA VAL A 125 7.04 -12.89 26.41
C VAL A 125 7.06 -11.96 25.19
N GLY A 126 5.89 -11.66 24.62
CA GLY A 126 5.75 -10.81 23.43
C GLY A 126 6.47 -11.36 22.19
N THR A 127 6.73 -10.48 21.22
CA THR A 127 7.42 -10.82 19.95
C THR A 127 8.70 -10.03 19.73
N GLN A 128 8.86 -8.86 20.37
CA GLN A 128 9.93 -7.90 20.08
C GLN A 128 11.34 -8.40 20.45
N GLY A 129 11.44 -9.41 21.31
CA GLY A 129 12.72 -10.07 21.60
C GLY A 129 13.30 -10.86 20.42
N ASN A 130 12.54 -11.05 19.33
CA ASN A 130 12.92 -11.85 18.17
C ASN A 130 12.73 -11.07 16.85
N PRO A 131 13.60 -10.08 16.56
CA PRO A 131 13.46 -9.18 15.41
C PRO A 131 13.64 -9.91 14.06
N ASN A 132 13.05 -9.36 13.01
CA ASN A 132 13.31 -9.80 11.64
C ASN A 132 14.70 -9.34 11.21
N LEU A 133 15.53 -10.29 10.80
CA LEU A 133 16.91 -10.04 10.36
C LEU A 133 16.98 -9.67 8.88
N MET A 134 17.99 -8.86 8.52
CA MET A 134 18.29 -8.51 7.14
C MET A 134 18.77 -9.75 6.40
N ARG A 135 18.21 -9.98 5.20
CA ARG A 135 18.45 -11.19 4.40
C ARG A 135 19.50 -11.00 3.30
N CYS A 136 19.96 -9.76 3.08
CA CYS A 136 21.01 -9.48 2.12
C CYS A 136 22.39 -9.89 2.65
N GLU A 137 23.33 -10.07 1.74
CA GLU A 137 24.73 -10.23 2.10
C GLU A 137 25.22 -9.03 2.94
N GLY A 138 25.99 -9.31 3.99
CA GLY A 138 26.45 -8.32 4.97
C GLY A 138 25.40 -7.83 5.98
N GLY A 139 24.17 -8.35 5.96
CA GLY A 139 23.10 -7.98 6.90
C GLY A 139 23.34 -8.32 8.38
N ASN A 140 24.44 -9.02 8.68
CA ASN A 140 24.90 -9.40 10.02
C ASN A 140 26.17 -8.64 10.47
N LEU A 141 26.60 -7.62 9.70
CA LEU A 141 27.78 -6.84 10.04
C LEU A 141 27.55 -6.02 11.33
N PRO A 142 28.62 -5.70 12.11
CA PRO A 142 28.49 -5.05 13.43
C PRO A 142 27.79 -3.68 13.44
N HIS A 143 27.83 -2.95 12.33
CA HIS A 143 27.17 -1.64 12.21
C HIS A 143 25.68 -1.75 11.85
N VAL A 144 25.14 -2.98 11.70
CA VAL A 144 23.72 -3.26 11.56
C VAL A 144 23.11 -3.52 12.93
N GLN A 145 22.31 -2.56 13.40
CA GLN A 145 21.61 -2.60 14.67
C GLN A 145 20.12 -2.82 14.42
N TYR A 146 19.48 -3.65 15.25
CA TYR A 146 18.04 -3.91 15.14
C TYR A 146 17.20 -3.09 16.12
N GLN A 147 17.86 -2.24 16.91
CA GLN A 147 17.28 -1.38 17.93
C GLN A 147 18.03 -0.05 17.96
N LEU A 148 17.35 0.99 18.45
CA LEU A 148 17.89 2.34 18.64
C LEU A 148 17.44 2.84 20.01
N ASP A 149 18.34 2.76 20.99
CA ASP A 149 18.04 3.03 22.39
C ASP A 149 18.14 4.53 22.70
N ASP A 150 19.19 5.22 22.25
CA ASP A 150 19.34 6.68 22.34
C ASP A 150 19.77 7.27 20.98
N PRO A 151 18.89 7.99 20.26
CA PRO A 151 19.26 8.68 19.03
C PRO A 151 20.35 9.74 19.25
N GLY A 152 20.49 10.26 20.47
CA GLY A 152 21.46 11.27 20.88
C GLY A 152 22.92 10.83 20.80
N GLU A 153 23.19 9.52 20.76
CA GLU A 153 24.55 8.96 20.77
C GLU A 153 25.29 9.07 19.43
N TYR A 154 24.57 9.38 18.35
CA TYR A 154 25.12 9.38 16.99
C TYR A 154 25.28 10.80 16.48
N THR A 155 26.46 11.12 15.93
CA THR A 155 26.78 12.46 15.41
C THR A 155 27.68 12.32 14.19
N ASP A 156 27.45 13.15 13.17
CA ASP A 156 28.18 13.18 11.90
C ASP A 156 28.18 11.84 11.11
N GLU A 157 27.12 11.04 11.25
CA GLU A 157 27.00 9.72 10.59
C GLU A 157 26.00 9.70 9.42
N HIS A 158 26.28 8.85 8.43
CA HIS A 158 25.32 8.44 7.40
C HIS A 158 24.53 7.22 7.87
N ILE A 159 23.28 7.43 8.29
CA ILE A 159 22.47 6.41 8.95
C ILE A 159 21.31 6.00 8.06
N PHE A 160 21.22 4.70 7.77
CA PHE A 160 20.09 4.11 7.05
C PHE A 160 19.12 3.45 8.02
N VAL A 161 17.86 3.87 7.98
CA VAL A 161 16.77 3.24 8.75
C VAL A 161 15.97 2.33 7.83
N ILE A 162 16.03 1.02 8.05
CA ILE A 162 15.37 0.02 7.18
C ILE A 162 14.04 -0.39 7.81
N GLY A 163 12.94 -0.04 7.15
CA GLY A 163 11.58 -0.38 7.56
C GLY A 163 10.68 0.83 7.79
N GLY A 164 9.56 0.89 7.08
CA GLY A 164 8.57 1.98 7.16
C GLY A 164 7.46 1.80 8.19
N GLY A 165 7.63 0.95 9.21
CA GLY A 165 6.67 0.87 10.32
C GLY A 165 6.82 2.05 11.29
N ASP A 166 5.88 2.22 12.22
CA ASP A 166 5.93 3.29 13.23
C ASP A 166 7.30 3.40 13.91
N ALA A 167 7.87 2.28 14.35
CA ALA A 167 9.16 2.28 15.03
C ALA A 167 10.33 2.75 14.14
N GLY A 168 10.33 2.41 12.85
CA GLY A 168 11.35 2.87 11.91
C GLY A 168 11.22 4.37 11.65
N ILE A 169 9.99 4.84 11.42
CA ILE A 169 9.71 6.26 11.23
C ILE A 169 10.13 7.07 12.46
N GLU A 170 9.72 6.65 13.64
CA GLU A 170 10.05 7.31 14.90
C GLU A 170 11.56 7.34 15.18
N ASN A 171 12.27 6.25 14.87
CA ASN A 171 13.73 6.20 14.99
C ASN A 171 14.42 7.15 14.00
N ALA A 172 13.96 7.19 12.76
CA ALA A 172 14.47 8.11 11.76
C ALA A 172 14.25 9.58 12.17
N MET A 173 13.05 9.89 12.70
CA MET A 173 12.72 11.22 13.21
C MET A 173 13.54 11.59 14.46
N GLY A 174 13.86 10.62 15.32
CA GLY A 174 14.71 10.81 16.49
C GLY A 174 16.15 11.19 16.11
N LEU A 175 16.71 10.53 15.09
CA LEU A 175 18.08 10.77 14.61
C LEU A 175 18.29 12.14 13.95
N ILE A 176 17.20 12.81 13.55
CA ILE A 176 17.20 14.15 12.95
C ILE A 176 16.59 15.22 13.87
N ALA A 177 16.30 14.86 15.13
CA ALA A 177 15.60 15.75 16.05
C ALA A 177 16.50 16.92 16.49
N ASP A 178 17.80 16.65 16.72
CA ASP A 178 18.79 17.66 17.03
C ASP A 178 19.67 17.96 15.81
N ALA A 179 19.53 19.18 15.28
CA ALA A 179 20.33 19.64 14.15
C ALA A 179 21.84 19.71 14.47
N GLY A 180 22.21 19.82 15.74
CA GLY A 180 23.61 19.80 16.19
C GLY A 180 24.31 18.46 16.00
N GLN A 181 23.55 17.35 15.83
CA GLN A 181 24.13 16.03 15.58
C GLN A 181 24.60 15.86 14.12
N ASN A 182 24.15 16.70 13.19
CA ASN A 182 24.58 16.70 11.79
C ASN A 182 24.54 15.31 11.10
N ASN A 183 23.60 14.45 11.49
CA ASN A 183 23.42 13.13 10.88
C ASN A 183 22.75 13.23 9.51
N THR A 184 23.22 12.43 8.54
CA THR A 184 22.55 12.23 7.25
C THR A 184 21.69 10.98 7.31
N VAL A 185 20.39 11.14 7.48
CA VAL A 185 19.46 10.01 7.66
C VAL A 185 18.72 9.67 6.37
N THR A 186 18.65 8.38 6.04
CA THR A 186 17.85 7.85 4.93
C THR A 186 16.92 6.74 5.41
N LEU A 187 15.61 6.91 5.29
CA LEU A 187 14.64 5.86 5.57
C LEU A 187 14.36 5.05 4.29
N VAL A 188 14.44 3.73 4.38
CA VAL A 188 14.16 2.81 3.27
C VAL A 188 12.91 1.99 3.57
N ASN A 189 11.94 2.04 2.66
CA ASN A 189 10.70 1.27 2.72
C ASN A 189 10.51 0.44 1.44
N ARG A 190 10.11 -0.82 1.60
CA ARG A 190 9.93 -1.77 0.48
C ARG A 190 8.68 -1.50 -0.35
N GLY A 191 7.64 -0.97 0.29
CA GLY A 191 6.40 -0.60 -0.39
C GLY A 191 6.41 0.86 -0.84
N ALA A 192 5.46 1.21 -1.70
CA ALA A 192 5.12 2.60 -1.99
C ALA A 192 4.45 3.27 -0.77
N ASP A 193 3.57 2.53 -0.09
CA ASP A 193 2.82 2.99 1.08
C ASP A 193 3.46 2.53 2.41
N PHE A 194 2.99 3.12 3.51
CA PHE A 194 3.35 2.80 4.89
C PHE A 194 2.17 2.17 5.66
N PRO A 195 1.66 0.99 5.24
CA PRO A 195 0.40 0.44 5.75
C PRO A 195 0.44 0.03 7.23
N THR A 196 1.63 -0.17 7.78
CA THR A 196 1.86 -0.57 9.17
C THR A 196 2.21 0.60 10.08
N ALA A 197 2.24 1.83 9.56
CA ALA A 197 2.49 3.04 10.33
C ALA A 197 1.22 3.89 10.47
N LYS A 198 1.13 4.60 11.59
CA LYS A 198 0.04 5.54 11.86
C LYS A 198 0.18 6.77 10.97
N LYS A 199 -0.95 7.26 10.48
CA LYS A 199 -1.02 8.44 9.60
C LYS A 199 -0.21 9.66 10.11
N PRO A 200 -0.29 10.08 11.40
CA PRO A 200 0.50 11.20 11.89
C PRO A 200 2.03 11.01 11.78
N ASN A 201 2.51 9.77 11.98
CA ASN A 201 3.94 9.46 11.84
C ASN A 201 4.38 9.57 10.39
N VAL A 202 3.57 9.04 9.46
CA VAL A 202 3.81 9.14 8.02
C VAL A 202 3.79 10.61 7.58
N ASP A 203 2.77 11.37 7.98
CA ASP A 203 2.65 12.80 7.65
C ASP A 203 3.87 13.59 8.17
N GLY A 204 4.35 13.28 9.38
CA GLY A 204 5.55 13.89 9.97
C GLY A 204 6.84 13.52 9.24
N LEU A 205 7.00 12.25 8.84
CA LEU A 205 8.13 11.78 8.04
C LEU A 205 8.18 12.51 6.69
N LEU A 206 7.05 12.55 5.98
CA LEU A 206 6.98 13.18 4.67
C LEU A 206 7.21 14.69 4.77
N ALA A 207 6.72 15.35 5.81
CA ALA A 207 7.02 16.75 6.08
C ALA A 207 8.52 16.98 6.36
N ALA A 208 9.20 16.08 7.09
CA ALA A 208 10.64 16.16 7.31
C ALA A 208 11.45 15.95 6.02
N ARG A 209 11.03 15.00 5.18
CA ARG A 209 11.58 14.78 3.84
C ARG A 209 11.44 16.02 2.98
N ASP A 210 10.25 16.60 2.96
CA ASP A 210 9.92 17.77 2.16
C ASP A 210 10.68 19.02 2.61
N ALA A 211 11.05 19.09 3.89
CA ALA A 211 11.93 20.09 4.44
C ALA A 211 13.43 19.80 4.19
N GLY A 212 13.78 18.72 3.49
CA GLY A 212 15.17 18.33 3.20
C GLY A 212 15.96 17.81 4.40
N ARG A 213 15.29 17.47 5.52
CA ARG A 213 15.95 17.02 6.76
C ARG A 213 16.28 15.52 6.76
N ILE A 214 15.64 14.76 5.89
CA ILE A 214 15.78 13.30 5.80
C ILE A 214 15.50 12.85 4.36
N SER A 215 16.20 11.82 3.89
CA SER A 215 15.87 11.16 2.62
C SER A 215 14.92 9.98 2.87
N VAL A 216 13.94 9.78 1.98
CA VAL A 216 12.99 8.66 2.09
C VAL A 216 12.97 7.93 0.75
N LEU A 217 13.42 6.69 0.74
CA LEU A 217 13.43 5.80 -0.40
C LEU A 217 12.30 4.78 -0.25
N THR A 218 11.19 5.02 -0.94
CA THR A 218 10.10 4.04 -1.06
C THR A 218 10.39 3.05 -2.16
N GLU A 219 9.64 1.94 -2.20
CA GLU A 219 9.78 0.89 -3.21
C GLU A 219 11.20 0.33 -3.36
N THR A 220 11.98 0.39 -2.27
CA THR A 220 13.42 0.16 -2.29
C THR A 220 13.76 -1.02 -1.39
N ASN A 221 14.62 -1.92 -1.88
CA ASN A 221 15.12 -3.09 -1.12
C ASN A 221 16.62 -2.98 -0.89
N THR A 222 17.12 -3.48 0.24
CA THR A 222 18.56 -3.59 0.47
C THR A 222 19.12 -4.80 -0.28
N ALA A 223 20.12 -4.57 -1.14
CA ALA A 223 20.74 -5.59 -1.97
C ALA A 223 22.02 -6.15 -1.34
N LEU A 224 22.89 -5.27 -0.80
CA LEU A 224 24.18 -5.63 -0.22
C LEU A 224 24.58 -4.61 0.85
N VAL A 225 25.20 -5.08 1.93
CA VAL A 225 25.82 -4.23 2.97
C VAL A 225 27.31 -4.55 3.04
N GLU A 226 28.14 -3.51 3.03
CA GLU A 226 29.59 -3.60 3.16
C GLU A 226 30.06 -2.64 4.25
N PRO A 227 31.28 -2.78 4.79
CA PRO A 227 31.84 -1.77 5.69
C PRO A 227 31.84 -0.37 5.04
N GLY A 228 31.06 0.56 5.61
CA GLY A 228 30.95 1.95 5.16
C GLY A 228 30.00 2.18 3.98
N TRP A 229 29.33 1.14 3.45
CA TRP A 229 28.50 1.24 2.26
C TRP A 229 27.24 0.38 2.32
N ILE A 230 26.15 0.90 1.74
CA ILE A 230 24.92 0.15 1.49
C ILE A 230 24.55 0.25 0.01
N THR A 231 24.20 -0.87 -0.58
CA THR A 231 23.65 -0.93 -1.94
C THR A 231 22.17 -1.27 -1.85
N VAL A 232 21.35 -0.46 -2.49
CA VAL A 232 19.89 -0.61 -2.51
C VAL A 232 19.37 -0.67 -3.94
N ASP A 233 18.35 -1.48 -4.15
CA ASP A 233 17.60 -1.56 -5.39
C ASP A 233 16.43 -0.58 -5.34
N THR A 234 16.54 0.52 -6.08
CA THR A 234 15.50 1.55 -6.22
C THR A 234 14.67 1.32 -7.48
N PRO A 235 13.51 1.98 -7.66
CA PRO A 235 12.75 1.92 -8.92
C PRO A 235 13.53 2.38 -10.16
N GLN A 236 14.55 3.22 -9.99
CA GLN A 236 15.40 3.74 -11.06
C GLN A 236 16.63 2.86 -11.35
N GLY A 237 16.79 1.76 -10.61
CA GLY A 237 17.94 0.86 -10.68
C GLY A 237 18.70 0.77 -9.37
N GLN A 238 19.81 0.05 -9.39
CA GLN A 238 20.65 -0.14 -8.21
C GLN A 238 21.47 1.11 -7.91
N SER A 239 21.57 1.48 -6.63
CA SER A 239 22.32 2.66 -6.17
C SER A 239 23.12 2.32 -4.93
N ARG A 240 24.35 2.82 -4.86
CA ARG A 240 25.29 2.60 -3.75
C ARG A 240 25.50 3.90 -2.98
N PHE A 241 25.36 3.84 -1.66
CA PHE A 241 25.43 4.99 -0.77
C PHE A 241 26.44 4.74 0.35
N LYS A 242 27.11 5.81 0.80
CA LYS A 242 27.88 5.77 2.04
C LYS A 242 26.92 5.49 3.20
N CYS A 243 27.31 4.56 4.07
CA CYS A 243 26.52 4.15 5.22
C CYS A 243 27.44 3.76 6.37
N ASP A 244 27.45 4.58 7.41
CA ASP A 244 28.22 4.31 8.62
C ASP A 244 27.44 3.40 9.56
N ARG A 245 26.10 3.46 9.52
CA ARG A 245 25.22 2.69 10.40
C ARG A 245 23.88 2.33 9.75
N ILE A 246 23.38 1.15 10.11
CA ILE A 246 22.05 0.69 9.73
C ILE A 246 21.21 0.44 10.97
N ILE A 247 20.03 1.06 11.05
CA ILE A 247 19.00 0.80 12.07
C ILE A 247 17.87 0.01 11.40
N ALA A 248 17.89 -1.31 11.53
CA ALA A 248 16.93 -2.23 10.92
C ALA A 248 15.69 -2.43 11.80
N ARG A 249 14.58 -1.76 11.46
CA ARG A 249 13.27 -1.84 12.14
C ARG A 249 12.25 -2.56 11.27
N MET A 250 12.52 -3.83 10.98
CA MET A 250 11.75 -4.65 10.03
C MET A 250 10.66 -5.52 10.68
N GLY A 251 10.22 -5.16 11.88
CA GLY A 251 9.28 -5.94 12.67
C GLY A 251 9.92 -7.12 13.42
N ALA A 252 9.10 -7.93 14.06
CA ALA A 252 9.52 -9.05 14.88
C ALA A 252 8.54 -10.22 14.71
N ALA A 253 8.96 -11.43 15.09
CA ALA A 253 8.16 -12.65 14.95
C ALA A 253 8.01 -13.36 16.30
N PRO A 254 6.94 -14.15 16.51
CA PRO A 254 6.81 -15.02 17.68
C PRO A 254 8.05 -15.90 17.90
N PRO A 255 8.50 -16.12 19.16
CA PRO A 255 9.59 -17.04 19.48
C PRO A 255 9.12 -18.49 19.41
N ARG A 256 8.76 -18.97 18.21
CA ARG A 256 8.08 -20.26 17.98
C ARG A 256 8.76 -21.44 18.66
N ALA A 257 10.07 -21.59 18.49
CA ALA A 257 10.81 -22.72 19.07
C ALA A 257 10.62 -22.87 20.58
N PHE A 258 10.59 -21.75 21.32
CA PHE A 258 10.36 -21.77 22.77
C PHE A 258 8.91 -22.10 23.12
N VAL A 259 7.95 -21.52 22.39
CA VAL A 259 6.51 -21.69 22.64
C VAL A 259 6.03 -23.10 22.27
N GLU A 260 6.50 -23.63 21.14
CA GLU A 260 6.25 -25.01 20.70
C GLU A 260 6.90 -26.02 21.65
N ALA A 261 8.12 -25.76 22.14
CA ALA A 261 8.76 -26.60 23.16
C ALA A 261 7.99 -26.64 24.48
N ALA A 262 7.21 -25.61 24.80
CA ALA A 262 6.28 -25.61 25.94
C ALA A 262 4.97 -26.38 25.66
N GLY A 263 4.79 -26.93 24.45
CA GLY A 263 3.61 -27.70 24.03
C GLY A 263 2.48 -26.88 23.40
N VAL A 264 2.70 -25.60 23.10
CA VAL A 264 1.69 -24.72 22.50
C VAL A 264 1.76 -24.77 20.98
N GLU A 265 0.64 -25.09 20.34
CA GLU A 265 0.52 -25.14 18.88
C GLU A 265 0.19 -23.77 18.28
N PHE A 266 0.66 -23.55 17.06
CA PHE A 266 0.41 -22.36 16.25
C PHE A 266 -0.61 -22.66 15.16
N SER A 267 -1.33 -21.63 14.70
CA SER A 267 -2.40 -21.79 13.70
C SER A 267 -1.93 -22.29 12.32
N SER A 268 -0.64 -22.16 12.00
CA SER A 268 -0.04 -22.70 10.78
C SER A 268 1.49 -22.82 10.91
N PRO A 269 2.19 -23.44 9.95
CA PRO A 269 3.65 -23.44 9.88
C PRO A 269 4.27 -22.07 9.56
N ASP A 270 3.49 -21.05 9.20
CA ASP A 270 4.02 -19.73 8.82
C ASP A 270 4.74 -19.06 10.01
N ARG A 271 5.95 -18.55 9.80
CA ARG A 271 6.76 -17.91 10.86
C ARG A 271 6.03 -16.82 11.65
N THR A 272 5.07 -16.13 11.03
CA THR A 272 4.30 -15.03 11.61
C THR A 272 2.96 -15.46 12.22
N ALA A 273 2.61 -16.75 12.13
CA ALA A 273 1.42 -17.30 12.75
C ALA A 273 1.43 -17.09 14.27
N PHE A 274 0.23 -17.05 14.87
CA PHE A 274 0.04 -16.92 16.31
C PHE A 274 -0.41 -18.26 16.93
N PRO A 275 -0.24 -18.44 18.26
CA PRO A 275 -0.76 -19.60 18.98
C PRO A 275 -2.27 -19.77 18.83
N THR A 276 -2.75 -21.01 18.85
CA THR A 276 -4.19 -21.31 18.92
C THR A 276 -4.67 -21.25 20.36
N LEU A 277 -5.56 -20.29 20.64
CA LEU A 277 -6.01 -19.97 21.99
C LEU A 277 -7.54 -20.02 22.10
N THR A 278 -8.02 -20.37 23.29
CA THR A 278 -9.43 -20.18 23.68
C THR A 278 -9.74 -18.69 23.87
N PRO A 279 -11.02 -18.29 23.96
CA PRO A 279 -11.40 -16.92 24.30
C PRO A 279 -10.87 -16.42 25.67
N THR A 280 -10.47 -17.34 26.55
CA THR A 280 -9.87 -17.05 27.86
C THR A 280 -8.34 -17.08 27.85
N PHE A 281 -7.73 -17.03 26.65
CA PHE A 281 -6.29 -17.02 26.41
C PHE A 281 -5.56 -18.34 26.72
N GLU A 282 -6.28 -19.42 27.04
CA GLU A 282 -5.67 -20.73 27.30
C GLU A 282 -5.26 -21.40 25.99
N SER A 283 -4.09 -22.02 25.96
CA SER A 283 -3.64 -22.83 24.83
C SER A 283 -4.60 -23.99 24.61
N THR A 284 -5.05 -24.16 23.38
CA THR A 284 -5.94 -25.28 23.02
C THR A 284 -5.21 -26.63 23.04
N SER A 285 -3.90 -26.64 22.81
CA SER A 285 -3.07 -27.86 22.78
C SER A 285 -2.46 -28.19 24.15
N LYS A 286 -2.31 -27.21 25.04
CA LYS A 286 -1.67 -27.37 26.36
C LYS A 286 -2.44 -26.63 27.45
N PRO A 287 -3.49 -27.24 28.02
CA PRO A 287 -4.24 -26.66 29.13
C PRO A 287 -3.33 -26.26 30.30
N GLY A 288 -3.67 -25.16 30.97
CA GLY A 288 -2.87 -24.56 32.05
C GLY A 288 -1.78 -23.61 31.59
N ILE A 289 -1.48 -23.53 30.28
CA ILE A 289 -0.65 -22.48 29.69
C ILE A 289 -1.56 -21.45 29.01
N TYR A 290 -1.46 -20.21 29.46
CA TYR A 290 -2.17 -19.06 28.93
C TYR A 290 -1.20 -18.15 28.19
N VAL A 291 -1.63 -17.52 27.09
CA VAL A 291 -0.78 -16.66 26.27
C VAL A 291 -1.43 -15.29 26.12
N ILE A 292 -0.71 -14.23 26.52
CA ILE A 292 -1.22 -12.86 26.50
C ILE A 292 -0.24 -11.89 25.82
N GLY A 293 -0.73 -10.70 25.52
CA GLY A 293 0.02 -9.61 24.92
C GLY A 293 0.24 -9.79 23.41
N ALA A 294 1.33 -9.23 22.90
CA ALA A 294 1.63 -9.27 21.45
C ALA A 294 1.74 -10.70 20.88
N LEU A 295 2.10 -11.69 21.71
CA LEU A 295 2.17 -13.09 21.30
C LEU A 295 0.78 -13.70 21.03
N ALA A 296 -0.28 -13.16 21.64
CA ALA A 296 -1.66 -13.57 21.40
C ALA A 296 -2.27 -12.93 20.13
N GLY A 297 -1.49 -12.14 19.39
CA GLY A 297 -1.93 -11.50 18.14
C GLY A 297 -2.58 -10.13 18.29
N TYR A 298 -2.52 -9.51 19.48
CA TYR A 298 -3.13 -8.20 19.76
C TYR A 298 -2.07 -7.22 20.35
N PRO A 299 -1.20 -6.61 19.52
CA PRO A 299 0.06 -5.99 19.96
C PRO A 299 -0.07 -4.59 20.58
N LEU A 300 -1.27 -4.07 20.80
CA LEU A 300 -1.48 -2.75 21.39
C LEU A 300 -1.35 -2.80 22.92
N ILE A 301 -0.55 -1.89 23.50
CA ILE A 301 -0.21 -1.89 24.93
C ILE A 301 -1.46 -1.90 25.82
N LYS A 302 -2.46 -1.07 25.52
CA LYS A 302 -3.68 -0.98 26.33
C LYS A 302 -4.49 -2.29 26.31
N HIS A 303 -4.57 -2.95 25.15
CA HIS A 303 -5.17 -4.28 25.02
C HIS A 303 -4.35 -5.33 25.75
N CYS A 304 -3.02 -5.32 25.59
CA CYS A 304 -2.09 -6.22 26.29
C CYS A 304 -2.28 -6.15 27.81
N MET A 305 -2.38 -4.93 28.37
CA MET A 305 -2.63 -4.74 29.81
C MET A 305 -3.99 -5.28 30.21
N ASN A 306 -5.06 -4.99 29.47
CA ASN A 306 -6.39 -5.57 29.75
C ASN A 306 -6.38 -7.11 29.68
N GLN A 307 -5.64 -7.72 28.74
CA GLN A 307 -5.48 -9.18 28.70
C GLN A 307 -4.78 -9.73 29.96
N GLY A 308 -3.81 -8.99 30.49
CA GLY A 308 -3.16 -9.33 31.75
C GLY A 308 -4.13 -9.34 32.93
N TYR A 309 -5.00 -8.33 33.02
CA TYR A 309 -6.09 -8.33 33.99
C TYR A 309 -7.04 -9.53 33.78
N ASP A 310 -7.50 -9.73 32.54
CA ASP A 310 -8.53 -10.70 32.19
C ASP A 310 -8.08 -12.15 32.42
N VAL A 311 -6.84 -12.49 32.06
CA VAL A 311 -6.35 -13.87 32.21
C VAL A 311 -6.35 -14.31 33.68
N VAL A 312 -6.05 -13.40 34.61
CA VAL A 312 -6.07 -13.71 36.04
C VAL A 312 -7.50 -13.83 36.56
N GLU A 313 -8.43 -13.03 36.06
CA GLU A 313 -9.86 -13.22 36.33
C GLU A 313 -10.32 -14.61 35.90
N PHE A 314 -9.98 -15.04 34.68
CA PHE A 314 -10.34 -16.35 34.15
C PHE A 314 -9.70 -17.49 34.94
N ILE A 315 -8.40 -17.42 35.25
CA ILE A 315 -7.72 -18.42 36.09
C ILE A 315 -8.38 -18.50 37.48
N SER A 316 -8.88 -17.39 38.01
CA SER A 316 -9.59 -17.33 39.28
C SER A 316 -11.07 -17.78 39.22
N GLY A 317 -11.56 -18.21 38.06
CA GLY A 317 -12.91 -18.73 37.86
C GLY A 317 -13.98 -17.70 37.50
N ASN A 318 -13.61 -16.45 37.19
CA ASN A 318 -14.56 -15.42 36.75
C ASN A 318 -14.86 -15.54 35.25
N THR A 319 -15.77 -16.45 34.89
CA THR A 319 -16.16 -16.69 33.49
C THR A 319 -17.15 -15.68 32.93
N ASN A 320 -17.67 -14.77 33.76
CA ASN A 320 -18.67 -13.76 33.35
C ASN A 320 -18.03 -12.44 32.91
N LEU A 321 -16.69 -12.36 32.88
CA LEU A 321 -15.98 -11.15 32.48
C LEU A 321 -16.09 -10.93 30.97
N GLU A 322 -16.76 -9.85 30.58
CA GLU A 322 -16.77 -9.39 29.19
C GLU A 322 -15.44 -8.70 28.83
N PRO A 323 -14.93 -8.84 27.59
CA PRO A 323 -13.74 -8.12 27.15
C PRO A 323 -13.93 -6.59 27.18
N ALA A 324 -12.85 -5.83 27.40
CA ALA A 324 -12.93 -4.37 27.57
C ALA A 324 -13.45 -3.61 26.33
N ASP A 325 -13.33 -4.20 25.14
CA ASP A 325 -13.81 -3.67 23.87
C ASP A 325 -15.26 -4.09 23.55
N GLU A 326 -15.89 -4.93 24.37
CA GLU A 326 -17.27 -5.42 24.16
C GLU A 326 -18.28 -4.29 23.94
N PRO A 327 -18.31 -3.20 24.74
CA PRO A 327 -19.28 -2.12 24.54
C PRO A 327 -19.12 -1.42 23.18
N LEU A 328 -17.89 -1.27 22.70
CA LEU A 328 -17.59 -0.64 21.41
C LEU A 328 -18.09 -1.51 20.25
N LEU A 329 -17.93 -2.82 20.37
CA LEU A 329 -18.40 -3.77 19.36
C LEU A 329 -19.92 -3.91 19.37
N VAL A 330 -20.56 -3.90 20.54
CA VAL A 330 -22.04 -3.84 20.66
C VAL A 330 -22.58 -2.64 19.90
N GLU A 331 -22.02 -1.45 20.13
CA GLU A 331 -22.45 -0.22 19.46
C GLU A 331 -22.23 -0.28 17.93
N LYS A 332 -21.14 -0.89 17.47
CA LYS A 332 -20.86 -1.06 16.04
C LYS A 332 -21.80 -2.08 15.37
N LEU A 333 -22.21 -3.11 16.10
CA LEU A 333 -23.02 -4.23 15.59
C LEU A 333 -24.53 -4.03 15.78
N LYS A 334 -24.97 -3.02 16.54
CA LYS A 334 -26.40 -2.80 16.87
C LYS A 334 -27.32 -2.66 15.66
N GLY A 335 -26.80 -2.23 14.52
CA GLY A 335 -27.56 -2.02 13.28
C GLY A 335 -27.80 -3.29 12.46
N LEU A 336 -27.28 -4.44 12.91
CA LEU A 336 -27.38 -5.70 12.18
C LEU A 336 -28.67 -6.48 12.54
N PRO A 337 -29.22 -7.25 11.58
CA PRO A 337 -30.43 -8.03 11.82
C PRO A 337 -30.16 -9.25 12.70
N GLY A 338 -31.07 -9.54 13.64
CA GLY A 338 -30.96 -10.68 14.55
C GLY A 338 -30.38 -10.30 15.91
N LYS A 339 -30.77 -11.03 16.95
CA LYS A 339 -30.30 -10.83 18.33
C LYS A 339 -29.13 -11.78 18.62
N ARG A 340 -27.97 -11.47 18.05
CA ARG A 340 -26.71 -12.21 18.30
C ARG A 340 -25.82 -11.43 19.27
N SER A 341 -25.10 -12.15 20.11
CA SER A 341 -23.99 -11.62 20.90
C SER A 341 -22.84 -11.16 19.99
N VAL A 342 -21.90 -10.37 20.54
CA VAL A 342 -20.72 -9.95 19.79
C VAL A 342 -19.89 -11.15 19.35
N ALA A 343 -19.71 -12.14 20.22
CA ALA A 343 -18.96 -13.37 19.88
C ALA A 343 -19.57 -14.11 18.68
N GLU A 344 -20.89 -14.28 18.67
CA GLU A 344 -21.61 -14.91 17.54
C GLU A 344 -21.50 -14.07 16.26
N TRP A 345 -21.56 -12.74 16.36
CA TRP A 345 -21.35 -11.87 15.20
C TRP A 345 -19.94 -11.95 14.64
N LEU A 346 -18.92 -11.91 15.50
CA LEU A 346 -17.53 -12.01 15.08
C LEU A 346 -17.29 -13.35 14.39
N GLU A 347 -17.76 -14.46 14.96
CA GLU A 347 -17.61 -15.77 14.36
C GLU A 347 -18.39 -15.88 13.04
N PHE A 348 -19.59 -15.31 12.97
CA PHE A 348 -20.36 -15.24 11.73
C PHE A 348 -19.59 -14.48 10.65
N LEU A 349 -19.10 -13.27 10.92
CA LEU A 349 -18.38 -12.47 9.93
C LEU A 349 -17.06 -13.15 9.53
N ARG A 350 -16.33 -13.72 10.50
CA ARG A 350 -15.05 -14.40 10.29
C ARG A 350 -15.20 -15.62 9.38
N SER A 351 -16.21 -16.46 9.63
CA SER A 351 -16.45 -17.71 8.87
C SER A 351 -17.14 -17.49 7.53
N ASN A 352 -17.88 -16.40 7.36
CA ASN A 352 -18.66 -16.13 6.16
C ASN A 352 -18.02 -15.11 5.21
N VAL A 353 -16.88 -14.51 5.56
CA VAL A 353 -16.09 -13.66 4.66
C VAL A 353 -14.72 -14.31 4.46
N GLU A 354 -14.43 -14.79 3.24
CA GLU A 354 -13.30 -15.69 3.01
C GLU A 354 -11.94 -15.09 3.41
N ILE A 355 -11.74 -13.80 3.18
CA ILE A 355 -10.51 -13.09 3.54
C ILE A 355 -10.30 -12.94 5.06
N LEU A 356 -11.32 -13.19 5.88
CA LEU A 356 -11.28 -13.09 7.35
C LEU A 356 -11.10 -14.45 8.03
N ASN A 357 -11.24 -15.56 7.30
CA ASN A 357 -11.16 -16.92 7.85
C ASN A 357 -9.87 -17.19 8.63
N GLY A 358 -8.75 -16.61 8.19
CA GLY A 358 -7.43 -16.78 8.81
C GLY A 358 -7.20 -15.96 10.09
N LEU A 359 -8.13 -15.09 10.48
CA LEU A 359 -8.03 -14.31 11.71
C LEU A 359 -8.36 -15.17 12.94
N SER A 360 -7.64 -15.00 14.03
CA SER A 360 -8.05 -15.51 15.34
C SER A 360 -9.23 -14.70 15.89
N PRO A 361 -9.99 -15.23 16.87
CA PRO A 361 -11.05 -14.46 17.54
C PRO A 361 -10.57 -13.12 18.09
N LEU A 362 -9.34 -13.07 18.62
CA LEU A 362 -8.75 -11.83 19.15
C LEU A 362 -8.41 -10.83 18.02
N GLN A 363 -7.80 -11.31 16.94
CA GLN A 363 -7.49 -10.45 15.79
C GLN A 363 -8.75 -9.93 15.11
N MET A 364 -9.82 -10.73 15.09
CA MET A 364 -11.12 -10.33 14.54
C MET A 364 -11.72 -9.16 15.32
N ARG A 365 -11.56 -9.12 16.64
CA ARG A 365 -11.99 -7.98 17.47
C ARG A 365 -11.24 -6.70 17.11
N GLU A 366 -9.90 -6.76 17.01
CA GLU A 366 -9.07 -5.63 16.58
C GLU A 366 -9.49 -5.14 15.20
N PHE A 367 -9.58 -6.06 14.24
CA PHE A 367 -9.91 -5.78 12.86
C PHE A 367 -11.27 -5.07 12.73
N LEU A 368 -12.25 -5.47 13.55
CA LEU A 368 -13.59 -4.88 13.49
C LEU A 368 -13.66 -3.46 14.08
N LEU A 369 -12.77 -3.10 15.00
CA LEU A 369 -12.67 -1.73 15.50
C LEU A 369 -12.31 -0.75 14.37
N ASP A 370 -11.41 -1.16 13.46
CA ASP A 370 -11.06 -0.43 12.23
C ASP A 370 -12.06 -0.70 11.06
N SER A 371 -12.85 -1.77 11.20
CA SER A 371 -13.94 -2.26 10.34
C SER A 371 -15.16 -1.32 10.26
N THR A 372 -16.09 -1.47 9.32
CA THR A 372 -17.50 -1.06 9.54
C THR A 372 -18.42 -2.16 9.00
N VAL A 373 -19.43 -2.58 9.77
CA VAL A 373 -20.38 -3.59 9.31
C VAL A 373 -21.72 -2.92 9.04
N ARG A 374 -22.32 -3.22 7.89
CA ARG A 374 -23.60 -2.64 7.49
C ARG A 374 -24.52 -3.71 6.91
N SER A 375 -25.81 -3.56 7.19
CA SER A 375 -26.88 -4.32 6.55
C SER A 375 -27.56 -3.42 5.51
N TYR A 376 -27.85 -3.99 4.34
CA TYR A 376 -28.46 -3.35 3.19
C TYR A 376 -29.75 -4.07 2.82
N LYS A 377 -30.77 -3.33 2.39
CA LYS A 377 -31.98 -3.89 1.78
C LYS A 377 -31.75 -4.15 0.29
N ALA A 378 -32.55 -5.03 -0.30
CA ALA A 378 -32.52 -5.28 -1.74
C ALA A 378 -32.70 -3.97 -2.52
N GLY A 379 -31.81 -3.70 -3.47
CA GLY A 379 -31.77 -2.49 -4.30
C GLY A 379 -30.93 -1.33 -3.74
N ASP A 380 -30.56 -1.36 -2.46
CA ASP A 380 -29.77 -0.29 -1.85
C ASP A 380 -28.39 -0.18 -2.53
N PRO A 381 -27.96 1.04 -2.92
CA PRO A 381 -26.61 1.25 -3.40
C PRO A 381 -25.61 1.11 -2.25
N ILE A 382 -24.61 0.26 -2.43
CA ILE A 382 -23.48 0.16 -1.49
C ILE A 382 -22.44 1.23 -1.82
N PHE A 383 -22.14 1.40 -3.11
CA PHE A 383 -21.46 2.57 -3.66
C PHE A 383 -21.81 2.74 -5.13
N VAL A 384 -21.64 3.96 -5.64
CA VAL A 384 -21.94 4.33 -7.02
C VAL A 384 -20.66 4.48 -7.83
N ARG A 385 -20.74 4.17 -9.13
CA ARG A 385 -19.65 4.42 -10.08
C ARG A 385 -19.13 5.86 -9.96
N ASN A 386 -17.82 6.02 -10.09
CA ASN A 386 -17.08 7.28 -9.98
C ASN A 386 -17.07 7.94 -8.58
N GLU A 387 -17.71 7.34 -7.57
CA GLU A 387 -17.58 7.80 -6.20
C GLU A 387 -16.14 7.67 -5.71
N PRO A 388 -15.67 8.62 -4.88
CA PRO A 388 -14.40 8.48 -4.19
C PRO A 388 -14.52 7.38 -3.14
N GLY A 389 -13.58 6.44 -3.12
CA GLY A 389 -13.53 5.40 -2.10
C GLY A 389 -12.52 4.32 -2.45
N SER A 390 -11.72 3.94 -1.46
CA SER A 390 -10.68 2.90 -1.57
C SER A 390 -10.96 1.69 -0.65
N SER A 391 -12.14 1.64 -0.03
CA SER A 391 -12.56 0.53 0.83
C SER A 391 -12.83 -0.72 0.01
N LEU A 392 -12.36 -1.86 0.53
CA LEU A 392 -12.75 -3.20 0.13
C LEU A 392 -14.01 -3.60 0.90
N PHE A 393 -14.89 -4.42 0.34
CA PHE A 393 -16.06 -4.95 1.03
C PHE A 393 -16.02 -6.47 1.02
N GLY A 394 -16.33 -7.11 2.14
CA GLY A 394 -16.58 -8.55 2.24
C GLY A 394 -18.06 -8.84 2.47
N ILE A 395 -18.64 -9.80 1.74
CA ILE A 395 -20.06 -10.16 1.83
C ILE A 395 -20.20 -11.31 2.82
N ALA A 396 -20.76 -11.03 4.01
CA ALA A 396 -21.01 -12.05 5.03
C ALA A 396 -22.35 -12.78 4.79
N GLU A 397 -23.34 -12.09 4.22
CA GLU A 397 -24.66 -12.65 3.92
C GLU A 397 -25.27 -11.97 2.69
N GLY A 398 -26.08 -12.71 1.93
CA GLY A 398 -26.74 -12.22 0.73
C GLY A 398 -25.82 -12.17 -0.50
N SER A 399 -26.17 -11.28 -1.43
CA SER A 399 -25.47 -11.11 -2.70
C SER A 399 -25.65 -9.69 -3.23
N VAL A 400 -24.71 -9.25 -4.07
CA VAL A 400 -24.72 -7.91 -4.67
C VAL A 400 -24.69 -8.02 -6.20
N ASN A 401 -25.26 -7.03 -6.87
CA ASN A 401 -25.22 -6.89 -8.32
C ASN A 401 -24.25 -5.78 -8.72
N VAL A 402 -23.33 -6.11 -9.62
CA VAL A 402 -22.40 -5.18 -10.25
C VAL A 402 -23.03 -4.65 -11.54
N GLU A 403 -23.32 -3.35 -11.62
CA GLU A 403 -23.77 -2.72 -12.87
C GLU A 403 -22.56 -2.52 -13.80
N VAL A 404 -22.42 -3.38 -14.82
CA VAL A 404 -21.23 -3.41 -15.70
C VAL A 404 -21.31 -2.45 -16.87
N ASP A 405 -22.51 -2.08 -17.32
CA ASP A 405 -22.70 -1.15 -18.44
C ASP A 405 -23.09 0.25 -17.92
N PRO A 406 -22.26 1.29 -18.15
CA PRO A 406 -22.62 2.68 -17.79
C PRO A 406 -23.91 3.18 -18.44
N ASN A 407 -24.27 2.65 -19.61
CA ASN A 407 -25.40 3.09 -20.40
C ASN A 407 -26.64 2.21 -20.16
N ASN A 408 -26.50 1.08 -19.46
CA ASN A 408 -27.60 0.14 -19.21
C ASN A 408 -27.48 -0.55 -17.85
N ALA A 409 -28.14 0.03 -16.84
CA ALA A 409 -28.18 -0.50 -15.48
C ALA A 409 -28.82 -1.90 -15.33
N LYS A 410 -29.45 -2.46 -16.37
CA LYS A 410 -30.02 -3.81 -16.33
C LYS A 410 -28.97 -4.92 -16.52
N ILE A 411 -27.82 -4.60 -17.11
CA ILE A 411 -26.75 -5.58 -17.31
C ILE A 411 -25.96 -5.66 -16.02
N THR A 412 -26.19 -6.72 -15.26
CA THR A 412 -25.57 -6.93 -13.95
C THR A 412 -24.84 -8.25 -13.86
N VAL A 413 -23.78 -8.29 -13.04
CA VAL A 413 -23.07 -9.50 -12.66
C VAL A 413 -23.23 -9.72 -11.16
N PRO A 414 -23.77 -10.86 -10.71
CA PRO A 414 -23.93 -11.12 -9.28
C PRO A 414 -22.59 -11.49 -8.64
N ILE A 415 -22.37 -11.01 -7.41
CA ILE A 415 -21.30 -11.45 -6.52
C ILE A 415 -21.98 -12.00 -5.26
N GLY A 416 -21.76 -13.28 -4.99
CA GLY A 416 -22.38 -13.98 -3.88
C GLY A 416 -21.61 -13.85 -2.56
N LYS A 417 -22.22 -14.40 -1.52
CA LYS A 417 -21.67 -14.63 -0.18
C LYS A 417 -20.23 -15.14 -0.19
N SER A 418 -19.47 -14.79 0.85
CA SER A 418 -18.06 -15.14 1.06
C SER A 418 -17.07 -14.47 0.13
N SER A 419 -17.53 -13.84 -0.95
CA SER A 419 -16.68 -13.06 -1.85
C SER A 419 -16.45 -11.63 -1.34
N ILE A 420 -15.61 -10.90 -2.05
CA ILE A 420 -15.25 -9.51 -1.78
C ILE A 420 -15.52 -8.63 -3.00
N PHE A 421 -15.67 -7.31 -2.84
CA PHE A 421 -15.73 -6.38 -3.98
C PHE A 421 -15.11 -5.02 -3.63
N GLY A 422 -14.69 -4.27 -4.66
CA GLY A 422 -13.98 -3.00 -4.49
C GLY A 422 -12.45 -3.13 -4.41
N GLU A 423 -11.92 -4.34 -4.60
CA GLU A 423 -10.50 -4.70 -4.61
C GLU A 423 -9.69 -3.96 -5.68
N VAL A 424 -10.32 -3.60 -6.80
CA VAL A 424 -9.65 -2.83 -7.86
C VAL A 424 -9.26 -1.44 -7.34
N GLY A 425 -10.16 -0.77 -6.61
CA GLY A 425 -9.87 0.54 -5.99
C GLY A 425 -8.79 0.45 -4.90
N LEU A 426 -8.72 -0.69 -4.21
CA LEU A 426 -7.67 -0.98 -3.22
C LEU A 426 -6.29 -1.07 -3.87
N ILE A 427 -6.17 -1.76 -5.00
CA ILE A 427 -4.86 -2.03 -5.64
C ILE A 427 -4.40 -0.84 -6.50
N SER A 428 -5.32 -0.26 -7.26
CA SER A 428 -4.97 0.72 -8.31
C SER A 428 -5.16 2.18 -7.90
N GLY A 429 -5.78 2.46 -6.74
CA GLY A 429 -6.16 3.81 -6.33
C GLY A 429 -7.27 4.43 -7.18
N ARG A 430 -7.90 3.65 -8.06
CA ARG A 430 -8.99 4.08 -8.95
C ARG A 430 -10.27 4.37 -8.15
N LYS A 431 -11.11 5.27 -8.68
CA LYS A 431 -12.51 5.44 -8.26
C LYS A 431 -13.30 4.15 -8.48
N ARG A 432 -14.50 4.06 -7.89
CA ARG A 432 -15.42 2.93 -8.11
C ARG A 432 -15.70 2.75 -9.61
N GLY A 433 -15.25 1.64 -10.20
CA GLY A 433 -15.39 1.37 -11.64
C GLY A 433 -16.81 0.98 -12.08
N ALA A 434 -17.66 0.59 -11.12
CA ALA A 434 -19.03 0.18 -11.33
C ALA A 434 -19.90 0.62 -10.13
N THR A 435 -21.22 0.68 -10.33
CA THR A 435 -22.18 0.81 -9.23
C THR A 435 -22.46 -0.57 -8.67
N ILE A 436 -22.49 -0.69 -7.34
CA ILE A 436 -22.83 -1.93 -6.64
C ILE A 436 -24.11 -1.73 -5.86
N ARG A 437 -25.08 -2.63 -6.07
CA ARG A 437 -26.34 -2.66 -5.32
C ARG A 437 -26.51 -3.99 -4.63
N ALA A 438 -27.12 -4.00 -3.46
CA ALA A 438 -27.58 -5.24 -2.84
C ALA A 438 -28.63 -5.91 -3.75
N ALA A 439 -28.42 -7.17 -4.13
CA ALA A 439 -29.38 -7.93 -4.93
C ALA A 439 -30.55 -8.42 -4.07
N GLU A 440 -30.25 -8.73 -2.81
CA GLU A 440 -31.16 -9.18 -1.76
C GLU A 440 -30.72 -8.56 -0.42
N PRO A 441 -31.42 -8.79 0.72
CA PRO A 441 -30.91 -8.36 2.02
C PRO A 441 -29.49 -8.86 2.26
N THR A 442 -28.54 -7.93 2.43
CA THR A 442 -27.10 -8.21 2.37
C THR A 442 -26.38 -7.62 3.56
N ILE A 443 -25.48 -8.38 4.18
CA ILE A 443 -24.58 -7.90 5.24
C ILE A 443 -23.16 -7.83 4.69
N CYS A 444 -22.57 -6.64 4.73
CA CYS A 444 -21.20 -6.42 4.29
C CYS A 444 -20.32 -5.85 5.41
N VAL A 445 -19.05 -6.27 5.41
CA VAL A 445 -17.98 -5.61 6.14
C VAL A 445 -17.27 -4.66 5.18
N GLU A 446 -17.37 -3.36 5.40
CA GLU A 446 -16.56 -2.33 4.76
C GLU A 446 -15.20 -2.25 5.45
N ILE A 447 -14.13 -2.41 4.67
CA ILE A 447 -12.74 -2.53 5.12
C ILE A 447 -11.94 -1.38 4.47
N PRO A 448 -11.51 -0.36 5.25
CA PRO A 448 -10.69 0.72 4.72
C PRO A 448 -9.38 0.22 4.08
N ARG A 449 -8.81 0.97 3.12
CA ARG A 449 -7.58 0.59 2.40
C ARG A 449 -6.46 0.16 3.35
N MET A 450 -6.18 0.95 4.38
CA MET A 450 -5.11 0.65 5.33
C MET A 450 -5.40 -0.63 6.13
N ALA A 451 -6.65 -0.85 6.55
CA ALA A 451 -7.05 -2.08 7.24
C ALA A 451 -6.91 -3.31 6.34
N ALA A 452 -7.28 -3.21 5.06
CA ALA A 452 -7.11 -4.29 4.09
C ALA A 452 -5.64 -4.59 3.79
N LEU A 453 -4.79 -3.57 3.61
CA LEU A 453 -3.34 -3.75 3.43
C LEU A 453 -2.68 -4.35 4.67
N LYS A 454 -3.07 -3.89 5.87
CA LYS A 454 -2.62 -4.46 7.15
C LYS A 454 -3.01 -5.94 7.25
N LEU A 455 -4.28 -6.27 6.97
CA LEU A 455 -4.77 -7.65 6.93
C LEU A 455 -3.95 -8.52 5.97
N MET A 456 -3.75 -8.08 4.72
CA MET A 456 -2.95 -8.82 3.73
C MET A 456 -1.47 -8.97 4.12
N SER A 457 -0.94 -8.03 4.91
CA SER A 457 0.44 -8.11 5.41
C SER A 457 0.62 -9.07 6.59
N GLN A 458 -0.44 -9.26 7.39
CA GLN A 458 -0.41 -10.05 8.63
C GLN A 458 -1.02 -11.45 8.46
N VAL A 459 -1.88 -11.65 7.45
CA VAL A 459 -2.59 -12.90 7.20
C VAL A 459 -2.32 -13.35 5.77
N PRO A 460 -1.36 -14.28 5.55
CA PRO A 460 -1.01 -14.78 4.21
C PRO A 460 -2.20 -15.28 3.41
N GLN A 461 -3.10 -16.03 4.06
CA GLN A 461 -4.34 -16.53 3.45
C GLN A 461 -5.21 -15.40 2.89
N ALA A 462 -5.35 -14.29 3.62
CA ALA A 462 -6.13 -13.14 3.16
C ALA A 462 -5.52 -12.54 1.88
N ARG A 463 -4.19 -12.41 1.83
CA ARG A 463 -3.46 -11.93 0.64
C ARG A 463 -3.66 -12.84 -0.57
N GLU A 464 -3.58 -14.15 -0.35
CA GLU A 464 -3.80 -15.16 -1.40
C GLU A 464 -5.23 -15.13 -1.93
N THR A 465 -6.23 -15.08 -1.04
CA THR A 465 -7.64 -14.97 -1.42
C THR A 465 -7.92 -13.69 -2.22
N VAL A 466 -7.40 -12.52 -1.77
CA VAL A 466 -7.54 -11.26 -2.52
C VAL A 466 -6.90 -11.35 -3.91
N ASN A 467 -5.70 -11.92 -4.01
CA ASN A 467 -5.02 -12.10 -5.29
C ASN A 467 -5.77 -13.05 -6.23
N ARG A 468 -6.27 -14.17 -5.71
CA ARG A 468 -7.06 -15.15 -6.47
C ARG A 468 -8.33 -14.51 -7.02
N ILE A 469 -9.14 -13.84 -6.17
CA ILE A 469 -10.40 -13.20 -6.59
C ILE A 469 -10.14 -12.08 -7.60
N THR A 470 -9.08 -11.28 -7.39
CA THR A 470 -8.71 -10.22 -8.35
C THR A 470 -8.33 -10.82 -9.71
N THR A 471 -7.51 -11.87 -9.71
CA THR A 471 -7.02 -12.52 -10.93
C THR A 471 -8.15 -13.18 -11.69
N GLU A 472 -9.03 -13.92 -10.99
CA GLU A 472 -10.24 -14.53 -11.56
C GLU A 472 -11.08 -13.50 -12.32
N ARG A 473 -11.36 -12.35 -11.69
CA ARG A 473 -12.14 -11.28 -12.32
C ARG A 473 -11.45 -10.67 -13.52
N GLN A 474 -10.14 -10.46 -13.45
CA GLN A 474 -9.38 -9.93 -14.59
C GLN A 474 -9.43 -10.89 -15.78
N VAL A 475 -9.22 -12.19 -15.56
CA VAL A 475 -9.32 -13.21 -16.61
C VAL A 475 -10.71 -13.19 -17.25
N LEU A 476 -11.78 -13.19 -16.45
CA LEU A 476 -13.16 -13.13 -16.95
C LEU A 476 -13.44 -11.84 -17.74
N GLN A 477 -12.93 -10.70 -17.28
CA GLN A 477 -13.12 -9.41 -17.92
C GLN A 477 -12.33 -9.24 -19.23
N ILE A 478 -11.12 -9.78 -19.32
CA ILE A 478 -10.23 -9.65 -20.49
C ILE A 478 -10.74 -10.53 -21.63
N PHE A 479 -10.88 -11.83 -21.36
CA PHE A 479 -11.17 -12.80 -22.42
C PHE A 479 -12.66 -12.78 -22.82
N LYS A 480 -13.55 -12.35 -21.91
CA LYS A 480 -15.02 -12.36 -22.10
C LYS A 480 -15.45 -13.69 -22.75
N SER A 481 -16.51 -13.75 -23.56
CA SER A 481 -16.93 -14.99 -24.27
C SER A 481 -17.68 -16.03 -23.42
N GLY A 482 -18.43 -15.59 -22.40
CA GLY A 482 -19.29 -16.48 -21.60
C GLY A 482 -18.53 -17.44 -20.69
N LEU A 483 -17.26 -17.12 -20.37
CA LEU A 483 -16.49 -17.83 -19.35
C LEU A 483 -17.16 -17.69 -17.99
N THR A 484 -17.21 -18.79 -17.25
CA THR A 484 -17.64 -18.83 -15.85
C THR A 484 -16.43 -19.01 -14.93
N PRO A 485 -16.51 -18.67 -13.64
CA PRO A 485 -15.45 -18.96 -12.67
C PRO A 485 -15.00 -20.43 -12.69
N ALA A 486 -15.94 -21.37 -12.87
CA ALA A 486 -15.67 -22.79 -12.95
C ALA A 486 -14.84 -23.20 -14.18
N ASP A 487 -14.95 -22.45 -15.30
CA ASP A 487 -14.18 -22.75 -16.51
C ASP A 487 -12.69 -22.46 -16.32
N ILE A 488 -12.33 -21.46 -15.51
CA ILE A 488 -10.96 -20.96 -15.37
C ILE A 488 -10.23 -21.46 -14.12
N GLN A 489 -10.88 -22.29 -13.30
CA GLN A 489 -10.32 -22.76 -12.02
C GLN A 489 -8.97 -23.47 -12.19
N GLU A 490 -8.82 -24.35 -13.20
CA GLU A 490 -7.55 -25.05 -13.49
C GLU A 490 -6.45 -24.08 -13.93
N VAL A 491 -6.81 -23.03 -14.68
CA VAL A 491 -5.88 -21.97 -15.12
C VAL A 491 -5.39 -21.15 -13.93
N LEU A 492 -6.30 -20.78 -13.02
CA LEU A 492 -5.97 -19.97 -11.85
C LEU A 492 -5.13 -20.73 -10.82
N ALA A 493 -5.33 -22.04 -10.67
CA ALA A 493 -4.59 -22.86 -9.71
C ALA A 493 -3.07 -22.86 -9.96
N GLY A 494 -2.64 -22.74 -11.22
CA GLY A 494 -1.23 -22.62 -11.59
C GLY A 494 -0.76 -21.19 -11.86
N SER A 495 -1.62 -20.19 -11.64
CA SER A 495 -1.27 -18.79 -11.92
C SER A 495 -0.30 -18.23 -10.88
N GLU A 496 0.62 -17.37 -11.34
CA GLU A 496 1.62 -16.73 -10.48
C GLU A 496 1.55 -15.21 -10.67
N VAL A 497 1.55 -14.46 -9.57
CA VAL A 497 1.64 -12.99 -9.60
C VAL A 497 3.09 -12.59 -9.47
N ILE A 498 3.63 -11.91 -10.48
CA ILE A 498 5.04 -11.55 -10.59
C ILE A 498 5.15 -10.02 -10.59
N GLU A 499 6.05 -9.49 -9.75
CA GLU A 499 6.47 -8.09 -9.78
C GLU A 499 7.63 -7.93 -10.77
N VAL A 500 7.52 -6.97 -11.68
CA VAL A 500 8.47 -6.76 -12.79
C VAL A 500 9.03 -5.34 -12.72
N LYS A 501 10.35 -5.21 -12.69
CA LYS A 501 11.06 -3.92 -12.66
C LYS A 501 11.06 -3.26 -14.04
N PRO A 502 11.17 -1.91 -14.16
CA PRO A 502 11.38 -1.26 -15.45
C PRO A 502 12.55 -1.88 -16.23
N GLY A 503 12.33 -2.19 -17.50
CA GLY A 503 13.31 -2.84 -18.40
C GLY A 503 13.43 -4.35 -18.25
N GLU A 504 12.87 -4.96 -17.20
CA GLU A 504 12.90 -6.40 -16.99
C GLU A 504 11.95 -7.11 -17.97
N ALA A 505 12.46 -8.16 -18.63
CA ALA A 505 11.72 -8.90 -19.64
C ALA A 505 10.92 -10.06 -19.02
N ILE A 506 9.62 -10.10 -19.32
CA ILE A 506 8.74 -11.24 -18.98
C ILE A 506 8.74 -12.33 -20.06
N ILE A 507 9.08 -11.93 -21.30
CA ILE A 507 9.23 -12.79 -22.47
C ILE A 507 10.50 -12.35 -23.19
N LYS A 508 11.39 -13.28 -23.55
CA LYS A 508 12.50 -13.00 -24.46
C LYS A 508 12.27 -13.66 -25.81
N GLU A 509 12.64 -12.95 -26.87
CA GLU A 509 12.61 -13.49 -28.22
C GLU A 509 13.44 -14.78 -28.32
N GLY A 510 12.91 -15.77 -29.04
CA GLY A 510 13.53 -17.09 -29.21
C GLY A 510 13.28 -18.08 -28.07
N ASP A 511 12.77 -17.64 -26.91
CA ASP A 511 12.45 -18.55 -25.81
C ASP A 511 11.39 -19.59 -26.24
N ILE A 512 11.51 -20.80 -25.71
CA ILE A 512 10.55 -21.90 -25.96
C ILE A 512 9.34 -21.80 -25.01
N SER A 513 9.38 -20.90 -24.01
CA SER A 513 8.25 -20.71 -23.10
C SER A 513 6.99 -20.31 -23.87
N ASP A 514 5.84 -20.81 -23.42
CA ASP A 514 4.55 -20.61 -24.10
C ASP A 514 3.46 -20.11 -23.14
N ASP A 515 3.84 -19.72 -21.93
CA ASP A 515 2.95 -19.12 -20.93
C ASP A 515 2.33 -17.81 -21.42
N LEU A 516 1.15 -17.49 -20.89
CA LEU A 516 0.42 -16.25 -21.18
C LEU A 516 0.57 -15.28 -20.01
N TYR A 517 0.73 -13.98 -20.29
CA TYR A 517 0.93 -12.97 -19.26
C TYR A 517 -0.15 -11.89 -19.33
N ILE A 518 -0.86 -11.67 -18.23
CA ILE A 518 -1.81 -10.56 -18.07
C ILE A 518 -1.11 -9.40 -17.36
N ILE A 519 -1.25 -8.20 -17.89
CA ILE A 519 -0.69 -7.00 -17.27
C ILE A 519 -1.69 -6.48 -16.23
N ARG A 520 -1.44 -6.76 -14.94
CA ARG A 520 -2.37 -6.42 -13.85
C ARG A 520 -2.30 -4.94 -13.49
N SER A 521 -1.10 -4.38 -13.48
CA SER A 521 -0.78 -2.95 -13.27
C SER A 521 0.53 -2.61 -13.96
N GLY A 522 0.71 -1.35 -14.32
CA GLY A 522 1.87 -0.90 -15.10
C GLY A 522 1.69 -1.10 -16.61
N SER A 523 2.78 -1.20 -17.34
CA SER A 523 2.75 -1.34 -18.80
C SER A 523 4.00 -1.99 -19.36
N MET A 524 3.86 -2.60 -20.54
CA MET A 524 4.93 -3.30 -21.25
C MET A 524 5.18 -2.70 -22.62
N ILE A 525 6.36 -2.98 -23.14
CA ILE A 525 6.75 -2.74 -24.53
C ILE A 525 7.18 -4.04 -25.18
N VAL A 526 6.83 -4.17 -26.44
CA VAL A 526 7.21 -5.30 -27.30
C VAL A 526 8.30 -4.81 -28.24
N GLU A 527 9.43 -5.50 -28.26
CA GLU A 527 10.58 -5.21 -29.12
C GLU A 527 11.03 -6.47 -29.85
N LYS A 528 11.54 -6.31 -31.07
CA LYS A 528 12.15 -7.39 -31.86
C LYS A 528 13.58 -7.05 -32.22
N ASP A 529 14.50 -8.00 -32.15
CA ASP A 529 15.87 -7.79 -32.61
C ASP A 529 15.93 -7.86 -34.14
N LEU A 530 16.27 -6.73 -34.77
CA LEU A 530 16.48 -6.65 -36.21
C LEU A 530 17.93 -6.24 -36.49
N GLY A 531 18.79 -7.22 -36.69
CA GLY A 531 20.20 -6.98 -37.05
C GLY A 531 21.05 -6.47 -35.88
N GLY A 532 20.79 -6.95 -34.66
CA GLY A 532 21.51 -6.56 -33.45
C GLY A 532 21.01 -5.28 -32.80
N LYS A 533 19.88 -4.73 -33.27
CA LYS A 533 19.22 -3.54 -32.70
C LYS A 533 17.81 -3.90 -32.25
N PRO A 534 17.41 -3.55 -31.01
CA PRO A 534 16.04 -3.72 -30.56
C PRO A 534 15.13 -2.67 -31.21
N VAL A 535 14.15 -3.13 -31.97
CA VAL A 535 13.15 -2.32 -32.66
C VAL A 535 11.83 -2.39 -31.90
N PHE A 536 11.30 -1.23 -31.50
CA PHE A 536 9.98 -1.14 -30.86
C PHE A 536 8.86 -1.54 -31.82
N MET A 537 8.01 -2.47 -31.37
CA MET A 537 6.89 -3.02 -32.14
C MET A 537 5.55 -2.47 -31.66
N SER A 538 5.30 -2.55 -30.35
CA SER A 538 4.02 -2.14 -29.76
C SER A 538 4.10 -1.88 -28.25
N TYR A 539 3.09 -1.19 -27.73
CA TYR A 539 2.87 -0.91 -26.32
C TYR A 539 1.69 -1.72 -25.78
N VAL A 540 1.81 -2.26 -24.57
CA VAL A 540 0.79 -3.11 -23.93
C VAL A 540 0.43 -2.54 -22.55
N PRO A 541 -0.74 -1.91 -22.39
CA PRO A 541 -1.17 -1.31 -21.13
C PRO A 541 -1.70 -2.34 -20.11
N ALA A 542 -1.91 -1.90 -18.87
CA ALA A 542 -2.65 -2.66 -17.87
C ALA A 542 -4.05 -3.05 -18.36
N GLY A 543 -4.50 -4.24 -17.95
CA GLY A 543 -5.74 -4.85 -18.44
C GLY A 543 -5.61 -5.54 -19.80
N SER A 544 -4.43 -5.52 -20.44
CA SER A 544 -4.13 -6.29 -21.65
C SER A 544 -3.32 -7.55 -21.32
N TYR A 545 -3.03 -8.36 -22.35
CA TYR A 545 -2.23 -9.58 -22.23
C TYR A 545 -1.23 -9.75 -23.39
N SER A 546 -0.20 -10.55 -23.16
CA SER A 546 0.83 -10.90 -24.14
C SER A 546 1.31 -12.34 -23.99
N GLY A 547 1.80 -12.93 -25.08
CA GLY A 547 2.34 -14.29 -25.12
C GLY A 547 1.43 -15.31 -25.82
N GLU A 548 0.33 -14.88 -26.41
CA GLU A 548 -0.70 -15.71 -27.01
C GLU A 548 -0.25 -16.52 -28.23
N MET A 549 0.71 -15.99 -29.02
CA MET A 549 1.21 -16.65 -30.24
C MET A 549 1.90 -17.98 -29.91
N ALA A 550 2.90 -17.95 -29.04
CA ALA A 550 3.60 -19.17 -28.60
C ALA A 550 2.66 -20.15 -27.89
N MET A 551 1.73 -19.62 -27.08
CA MET A 551 0.72 -20.43 -26.40
C MET A 551 -0.18 -21.19 -27.38
N ILE A 552 -0.65 -20.58 -28.46
CA ILE A 552 -1.58 -21.23 -29.40
C ILE A 552 -0.83 -22.05 -30.46
N GLU A 553 0.23 -21.51 -31.07
CA GLU A 553 0.93 -22.13 -32.20
C GLU A 553 2.00 -23.15 -31.78
N ARG A 554 2.39 -23.21 -30.50
CA ARG A 554 3.54 -24.01 -30.02
C ARG A 554 4.84 -23.66 -30.75
N ALA A 555 5.02 -22.38 -31.02
CA ALA A 555 6.22 -21.83 -31.65
C ALA A 555 7.06 -21.04 -30.63
N PRO A 556 8.37 -20.82 -30.90
CA PRO A 556 9.19 -19.93 -30.08
C PRO A 556 8.62 -18.51 -30.00
N ARG A 557 9.01 -17.78 -28.95
CA ARG A 557 8.64 -16.37 -28.79
C ARG A 557 9.16 -15.53 -29.95
N VAL A 558 8.27 -14.79 -30.59
CA VAL A 558 8.58 -13.98 -31.79
C VAL A 558 9.16 -12.60 -31.49
N ALA A 559 9.05 -12.15 -30.24
CA ALA A 559 9.48 -10.83 -29.80
C ALA A 559 9.75 -10.84 -28.28
N THR A 560 10.56 -9.90 -27.82
CA THR A 560 10.81 -9.64 -26.40
C THR A 560 9.73 -8.73 -25.84
N VAL A 561 9.22 -9.03 -24.65
CA VAL A 561 8.26 -8.19 -23.93
C VAL A 561 8.86 -7.82 -22.58
N LYS A 562 9.02 -6.51 -22.34
CA LYS A 562 9.65 -5.99 -21.12
C LYS A 562 8.87 -4.83 -20.53
N ALA A 563 9.01 -4.60 -19.24
CA ALA A 563 8.25 -3.58 -18.55
C ALA A 563 8.73 -2.17 -18.90
N ALA A 564 7.80 -1.29 -19.27
CA ALA A 564 8.10 0.13 -19.49
C ALA A 564 8.28 0.86 -18.16
N ILE A 565 7.42 0.51 -17.20
CA ILE A 565 7.43 0.96 -15.82
C ILE A 565 7.31 -0.24 -14.90
N ARG A 566 7.46 -0.04 -13.59
CA ARG A 566 7.22 -1.10 -12.62
C ARG A 566 5.81 -1.64 -12.82
N SER A 567 5.71 -2.95 -12.98
CA SER A 567 4.47 -3.60 -13.37
C SER A 567 4.23 -4.84 -12.53
N THR A 568 2.97 -5.15 -12.25
CA THR A 568 2.57 -6.45 -11.72
C THR A 568 1.96 -7.23 -12.87
N VAL A 569 2.42 -8.45 -13.11
CA VAL A 569 1.86 -9.35 -14.12
C VAL A 569 1.31 -10.61 -13.48
N VAL A 570 0.30 -11.19 -14.11
CA VAL A 570 -0.15 -12.54 -13.79
C VAL A 570 0.32 -13.47 -14.91
N LYS A 571 1.19 -14.40 -14.55
CA LYS A 571 1.60 -15.51 -15.42
C LYS A 571 0.54 -16.62 -15.35
N LEU A 572 0.00 -17.00 -16.50
CA LEU A 572 -0.96 -18.09 -16.68
C LEU A 572 -0.27 -19.24 -17.43
N PRO A 573 -0.25 -20.46 -16.85
CA PRO A 573 0.37 -21.61 -17.50
C PRO A 573 -0.31 -21.99 -18.81
N ALA A 574 0.49 -22.33 -19.82
CA ALA A 574 0.00 -22.63 -21.17
C ALA A 574 -0.94 -23.84 -21.22
N ASP A 575 -0.60 -24.94 -20.54
CA ASP A 575 -1.31 -26.21 -20.67
C ASP A 575 -2.78 -26.17 -20.16
N PRO A 576 -3.06 -25.69 -18.93
CA PRO A 576 -4.43 -25.45 -18.48
C PRO A 576 -5.20 -24.52 -19.42
N PHE A 577 -4.54 -23.48 -19.93
CA PHE A 577 -5.19 -22.49 -20.80
C PHE A 577 -5.54 -23.08 -22.17
N ARG A 578 -4.68 -23.92 -22.75
CA ARG A 578 -4.98 -24.65 -24.00
C ARG A 578 -6.17 -25.58 -23.85
N LYS A 579 -6.28 -26.31 -22.73
CA LYS A 579 -7.47 -27.14 -22.44
C LYS A 579 -8.74 -26.29 -22.40
N LEU A 580 -8.65 -25.08 -21.85
CA LEU A 580 -9.75 -24.12 -21.85
C LEU A 580 -10.14 -23.70 -23.28
N LEU A 581 -9.16 -23.41 -24.15
CA LEU A 581 -9.41 -23.06 -25.56
C LEU A 581 -10.13 -24.19 -26.32
N VAL A 582 -9.75 -25.44 -26.08
CA VAL A 582 -10.42 -26.61 -26.68
C VAL A 582 -11.87 -26.70 -26.21
N ARG A 583 -12.13 -26.46 -24.92
CA ARG A 583 -13.49 -26.47 -24.34
C ARG A 583 -14.35 -25.29 -24.77
N LYS A 584 -13.75 -24.16 -25.17
CA LYS A 584 -14.43 -22.91 -25.51
C LYS A 584 -13.99 -22.41 -26.89
N PRO A 585 -14.52 -22.99 -27.99
CA PRO A 585 -14.11 -22.64 -29.36
C PRO A 585 -14.28 -21.16 -29.72
N GLU A 586 -15.32 -20.50 -29.20
CA GLU A 586 -15.54 -19.06 -29.42
C GLU A 586 -14.41 -18.20 -28.84
N LEU A 587 -13.87 -18.58 -27.67
CA LEU A 587 -12.71 -17.92 -27.09
C LEU A 587 -11.47 -18.14 -27.97
N ALA A 588 -11.24 -19.38 -28.42
CA ALA A 588 -10.12 -19.72 -29.28
C ALA A 588 -10.15 -18.95 -30.60
N LYS A 589 -11.32 -18.86 -31.24
CA LYS A 589 -11.53 -18.08 -32.46
C LYS A 589 -11.18 -16.62 -32.25
N ARG A 590 -11.73 -15.99 -31.21
CA ARG A 590 -11.47 -14.58 -30.91
C ARG A 590 -9.99 -14.31 -30.65
N MET A 591 -9.32 -15.14 -29.86
CA MET A 591 -7.89 -14.98 -29.61
C MET A 591 -7.05 -15.19 -30.88
N THR A 592 -7.46 -16.10 -31.76
CA THR A 592 -6.80 -16.32 -33.06
C THR A 592 -6.97 -15.11 -33.99
N ASP A 593 -8.15 -14.47 -33.99
CA ASP A 593 -8.41 -13.26 -34.77
C ASP A 593 -7.56 -12.07 -34.24
N GLU A 594 -7.50 -11.88 -32.92
CA GLU A 594 -6.64 -10.87 -32.27
C GLU A 594 -5.15 -11.12 -32.57
N MET A 595 -4.73 -12.39 -32.59
CA MET A 595 -3.37 -12.81 -32.94
C MET A 595 -3.03 -12.52 -34.40
N ARG A 596 -3.95 -12.78 -35.34
CA ARG A 596 -3.72 -12.53 -36.78
C ARG A 596 -3.40 -11.05 -37.04
N ALA A 597 -4.17 -10.14 -36.43
CA ALA A 597 -3.90 -8.70 -36.54
C ALA A 597 -2.50 -8.33 -36.03
N ARG A 598 -2.06 -8.89 -34.90
CA ARG A 598 -0.70 -8.68 -34.36
C ARG A 598 0.38 -9.27 -35.26
N ARG A 599 0.12 -10.41 -35.90
CA ARG A 599 1.05 -11.06 -36.83
C ARG A 599 1.25 -10.26 -38.11
N GLU A 600 0.17 -9.74 -38.68
CA GLU A 600 0.24 -8.87 -39.87
C GLU A 600 1.11 -7.64 -39.61
N ILE A 601 0.99 -7.05 -38.42
CA ILE A 601 1.86 -5.94 -37.98
C ILE A 601 3.33 -6.38 -37.90
N ASN A 602 3.61 -7.52 -37.29
CA ASN A 602 4.99 -8.01 -37.16
C ASN A 602 5.62 -8.31 -38.52
N ALA A 603 4.85 -8.93 -39.42
CA ALA A 603 5.29 -9.25 -40.77
C ALA A 603 5.57 -7.99 -41.60
N PHE A 604 4.69 -6.98 -41.51
CA PHE A 604 4.89 -5.69 -42.19
C PHE A 604 6.20 -5.00 -41.76
N ILE A 605 6.49 -4.98 -40.45
CA ILE A 605 7.73 -4.37 -39.93
C ILE A 605 8.97 -5.15 -40.40
N GLU A 606 8.87 -6.48 -40.47
CA GLU A 606 9.97 -7.36 -40.89
C GLU A 606 10.24 -7.30 -42.39
N GLU A 607 9.20 -7.18 -43.23
CA GLU A 607 9.33 -7.02 -44.68
C GLU A 607 9.99 -5.68 -45.06
N GLN A 608 9.80 -4.65 -44.22
CA GLN A 608 10.37 -3.32 -44.42
C GLN A 608 11.80 -3.14 -43.84
N LYS A 609 12.42 -4.21 -43.33
CA LYS A 609 13.73 -4.18 -42.65
C LYS A 609 14.86 -3.59 -43.52
N ASP A 610 14.83 -3.83 -44.83
CA ASP A 610 15.91 -3.42 -45.75
C ASP A 610 15.68 -2.03 -46.39
N GLU A 611 14.43 -1.55 -46.47
CA GLU A 611 14.08 -0.25 -47.06
C GLU A 611 14.07 0.90 -46.03
N PHE A 612 14.00 0.59 -44.73
CA PHE A 612 13.78 1.56 -43.65
C PHE A 612 14.98 1.79 -42.73
N GLY A 613 16.22 1.59 -43.19
CA GLY A 613 17.42 1.73 -42.36
C GLY A 613 17.56 3.07 -41.59
N GLY A 614 16.89 4.14 -42.03
CA GLY A 614 16.75 5.39 -41.26
C GLY A 614 15.39 5.59 -40.58
N ALA A 615 14.28 5.15 -41.19
CA ALA A 615 12.94 5.49 -40.73
C ALA A 615 12.41 4.56 -39.62
N VAL A 616 12.77 3.26 -39.62
CA VAL A 616 12.46 2.34 -38.50
C VAL A 616 13.33 2.68 -37.29
N ASP A 617 14.62 2.96 -37.51
CA ASP A 617 15.51 3.46 -36.46
C ASP A 617 14.99 4.78 -35.85
N MET A 618 14.52 5.71 -36.69
CA MET A 618 13.90 6.96 -36.25
C MET A 618 12.59 6.71 -35.49
N TYR A 619 11.71 5.83 -35.97
CA TYR A 619 10.45 5.47 -35.30
C TYR A 619 10.71 4.84 -33.93
N SER A 620 11.57 3.84 -33.84
CA SER A 620 11.95 3.18 -32.58
C SER A 620 12.58 4.19 -31.62
N SER A 621 13.42 5.10 -32.14
CA SER A 621 14.03 6.16 -31.33
C SER A 621 12.99 7.16 -30.80
N VAL A 622 12.01 7.55 -31.62
CA VAL A 622 10.88 8.41 -31.21
C VAL A 622 10.03 7.71 -30.16
N ALA A 623 9.66 6.43 -30.37
CA ALA A 623 8.89 5.65 -29.41
C ALA A 623 9.62 5.53 -28.06
N ASN A 624 10.92 5.20 -28.09
CA ASN A 624 11.76 5.13 -26.90
C ASN A 624 11.89 6.48 -26.19
N PHE A 625 12.07 7.57 -26.95
CA PHE A 625 12.06 8.92 -26.42
C PHE A 625 10.76 9.22 -25.67
N LEU A 626 9.61 8.90 -26.28
CA LEU A 626 8.30 9.14 -25.69
C LEU A 626 8.03 8.31 -24.44
N ILE A 627 8.42 7.04 -24.44
CA ILE A 627 8.36 6.17 -23.25
C ILE A 627 9.19 6.76 -22.12
N LYS A 628 10.41 7.23 -22.41
CA LYS A 628 11.27 7.92 -21.43
C LYS A 628 10.64 9.22 -20.92
N GLN A 629 9.86 9.90 -21.76
CA GLN A 629 9.03 11.04 -21.38
C GLN A 629 7.68 10.63 -20.75
N GLY A 630 7.57 9.42 -20.19
CA GLY A 630 6.41 9.03 -19.38
C GLY A 630 5.11 8.80 -20.15
N ILE A 631 5.17 8.64 -21.49
CA ILE A 631 3.99 8.24 -22.27
C ILE A 631 3.47 6.88 -21.83
N GLY A 632 4.35 5.96 -21.39
CA GLY A 632 3.96 4.63 -20.94
C GLY A 632 3.09 4.58 -19.68
N GLU A 633 2.80 5.71 -19.05
CA GLU A 633 1.77 5.80 -18.00
C GLU A 633 0.77 6.92 -18.27
N ALA A 634 0.90 7.70 -19.36
CA ALA A 634 -0.01 8.78 -19.68
C ALA A 634 -1.38 8.23 -20.11
N THR A 635 -2.48 8.87 -19.75
CA THR A 635 -3.76 8.61 -20.45
C THR A 635 -3.98 9.61 -21.57
N ASP A 636 -3.41 10.81 -21.44
CA ASP A 636 -3.53 11.89 -22.41
C ASP A 636 -2.33 12.83 -22.26
N VAL A 637 -1.52 12.95 -23.31
CA VAL A 637 -0.32 13.78 -23.34
C VAL A 637 -0.42 14.82 -24.44
N LEU A 638 0.03 16.05 -24.15
CA LEU A 638 0.18 17.10 -25.16
C LEU A 638 1.51 16.92 -25.88
N LEU A 639 1.48 16.88 -27.20
CA LEU A 639 2.64 16.88 -28.09
C LEU A 639 2.57 18.08 -29.03
N ILE A 640 3.73 18.58 -29.44
CA ILE A 640 3.85 19.67 -30.41
C ILE A 640 4.75 19.22 -31.56
N ASP A 641 4.24 19.29 -32.78
CA ASP A 641 5.04 19.10 -33.98
C ASP A 641 5.80 20.39 -34.32
N GLU A 642 7.11 20.39 -34.09
CA GLU A 642 8.00 21.51 -34.36
C GLU A 642 8.12 21.85 -35.85
N SER A 643 7.75 20.94 -36.76
CA SER A 643 7.71 21.25 -38.20
C SER A 643 6.53 22.14 -38.57
N LEU A 644 5.46 22.11 -37.77
CA LEU A 644 4.25 22.93 -37.93
C LEU A 644 4.18 24.10 -36.95
N CYS A 645 4.97 24.05 -35.86
CA CYS A 645 4.95 25.06 -34.82
C CYS A 645 5.64 26.34 -35.30
N VAL A 646 4.92 27.47 -35.22
CA VAL A 646 5.45 28.80 -35.56
C VAL A 646 5.84 29.63 -34.34
N GLY A 647 5.88 29.03 -33.14
CA GLY A 647 6.30 29.72 -31.91
C GLY A 647 5.42 30.91 -31.49
N CYS A 648 4.14 30.95 -31.87
CA CYS A 648 3.26 32.10 -31.62
C CYS A 648 2.72 32.24 -30.17
N ASP A 649 2.94 31.22 -29.34
CA ASP A 649 2.46 31.09 -27.94
C ASP A 649 0.94 31.16 -27.75
N ASN A 650 0.16 30.99 -28.81
CA ASN A 650 -1.30 31.00 -28.71
C ASN A 650 -1.84 29.88 -27.82
N CYS A 651 -1.16 28.73 -27.78
CA CYS A 651 -1.54 27.61 -26.91
C CYS A 651 -1.42 27.96 -25.42
N GLU A 652 -0.38 28.69 -25.02
CA GLU A 652 -0.18 29.17 -23.64
C GLU A 652 -1.11 30.33 -23.31
N LYS A 653 -1.23 31.32 -24.21
CA LYS A 653 -2.11 32.48 -24.02
C LYS A 653 -3.56 32.02 -23.82
N ALA A 654 -4.05 31.12 -24.67
CA ALA A 654 -5.39 30.56 -24.56
C ALA A 654 -5.57 29.68 -23.31
N CYS A 655 -4.52 28.98 -22.87
CA CYS A 655 -4.54 28.24 -21.61
C CYS A 655 -4.71 29.19 -20.42
N ALA A 656 -3.89 30.25 -20.35
CA ALA A 656 -3.98 31.26 -19.30
C ALA A 656 -5.36 31.94 -19.29
N ASP A 657 -5.86 32.41 -20.43
CA ASP A 657 -7.17 33.05 -20.52
C ASP A 657 -8.33 32.10 -20.17
N SER A 658 -8.13 30.79 -20.38
CA SER A 658 -9.06 29.76 -19.94
C SER A 658 -9.00 29.49 -18.43
N HIS A 659 -7.92 29.87 -17.74
CA HIS A 659 -7.68 29.48 -16.36
C HIS A 659 -7.23 30.69 -15.52
N ASP A 660 -8.10 31.70 -15.48
CA ASP A 660 -8.00 32.89 -14.62
C ASP A 660 -6.71 33.73 -14.81
N GLY A 661 -5.99 33.52 -15.91
CA GLY A 661 -4.74 34.20 -16.22
C GLY A 661 -3.47 33.43 -15.83
N LEU A 662 -3.56 32.18 -15.38
CA LEU A 662 -2.37 31.34 -15.18
C LEU A 662 -2.34 30.19 -16.19
N SER A 663 -1.29 30.16 -17.02
CA SER A 663 -1.08 29.05 -17.93
C SER A 663 -0.75 27.79 -17.15
N ARG A 664 -1.40 26.69 -17.53
CA ARG A 664 -1.17 25.33 -17.00
C ARG A 664 -0.27 24.50 -17.93
N LEU A 665 0.33 25.18 -18.91
CA LEU A 665 1.19 24.68 -19.96
C LEU A 665 2.41 25.60 -20.05
N ASN A 666 3.59 25.03 -20.24
CA ASN A 666 4.74 25.77 -20.73
C ASN A 666 5.19 25.09 -22.04
N ARG A 667 5.08 25.81 -23.16
CA ARG A 667 5.36 25.34 -24.53
C ARG A 667 6.85 25.19 -24.77
N GLU A 668 7.66 26.09 -24.22
CA GLU A 668 9.12 26.07 -24.46
C GLU A 668 9.84 25.06 -23.55
N ALA A 669 9.34 24.88 -22.33
CA ALA A 669 9.90 23.92 -21.40
C ALA A 669 9.50 22.51 -21.78
N GLY A 670 10.48 21.61 -21.85
CA GLY A 670 10.25 20.22 -22.19
C GLY A 670 11.46 19.64 -22.91
N THR A 671 11.27 18.48 -23.51
CA THR A 671 12.30 17.85 -24.33
C THR A 671 11.78 17.68 -25.74
N THR A 672 12.65 17.88 -26.72
CA THR A 672 12.37 17.64 -28.14
C THR A 672 13.24 16.50 -28.64
N PHE A 673 12.67 15.63 -29.47
CA PHE A 673 13.41 14.65 -30.25
C PHE A 673 12.81 14.57 -31.66
N ALA A 674 13.66 14.62 -32.69
CA ALA A 674 13.25 14.85 -34.07
C ALA A 674 12.37 16.12 -34.17
N ASN A 675 11.16 16.02 -34.72
CA ASN A 675 10.17 17.10 -34.80
C ASN A 675 9.14 17.06 -33.66
N ILE A 676 9.25 16.16 -32.69
CA ILE A 676 8.24 16.01 -31.63
C ILE A 676 8.76 16.63 -30.34
N HIS A 677 8.06 17.67 -29.89
CA HIS A 677 8.27 18.31 -28.61
C HIS A 677 7.24 17.83 -27.58
N VAL A 678 7.71 17.42 -26.41
CA VAL A 678 6.88 17.08 -25.24
C VAL A 678 6.94 18.24 -24.25
N PRO A 679 5.99 19.20 -24.30
CA PRO A 679 5.98 20.35 -23.44
C PRO A 679 5.67 19.99 -21.98
N THR A 680 5.97 20.91 -21.08
CA THR A 680 5.67 20.78 -19.65
C THR A 680 4.17 20.99 -19.44
N SER A 681 3.43 19.88 -19.48
CA SER A 681 1.99 19.82 -19.27
C SER A 681 1.60 18.48 -18.65
N CYS A 682 0.50 18.45 -17.89
CA CYS A 682 0.03 17.23 -17.25
C CYS A 682 -0.24 16.10 -18.27
N ARG A 683 0.23 14.90 -17.95
CA ARG A 683 0.06 13.66 -18.74
C ARG A 683 -1.17 12.81 -18.35
N HIS A 684 -1.90 13.30 -17.35
CA HIS A 684 -3.08 12.66 -16.75
C HIS A 684 -2.88 11.17 -16.39
N CYS A 685 -1.66 10.83 -15.95
CA CYS A 685 -1.15 9.47 -15.85
C CYS A 685 -2.17 8.48 -15.30
N GLU A 686 -2.29 7.28 -15.89
CA GLU A 686 -3.18 6.18 -15.49
C GLU A 686 -3.12 5.92 -13.98
N HIS A 687 -1.90 5.97 -13.42
CA HIS A 687 -1.63 6.00 -11.99
C HIS A 687 -1.08 7.39 -11.60
N PRO A 688 -1.93 8.34 -11.18
CA PRO A 688 -1.48 9.70 -10.93
C PRO A 688 -0.66 9.77 -9.64
N HIS A 689 0.66 9.83 -9.77
CA HIS A 689 1.59 10.01 -8.63
C HIS A 689 1.20 11.18 -7.73
N CYS A 690 0.72 12.27 -8.35
CA CYS A 690 0.26 13.47 -7.65
C CYS A 690 -0.98 13.27 -6.74
N MET A 691 -1.77 12.21 -6.97
CA MET A 691 -3.01 11.94 -6.22
C MET A 691 -2.74 11.18 -4.92
N SER A 692 -1.72 10.31 -4.89
CA SER A 692 -1.45 9.38 -3.78
C SER A 692 -1.23 10.09 -2.44
N ASP A 693 -0.60 11.26 -2.45
CA ASP A 693 -0.17 11.99 -1.25
C ASP A 693 -0.91 13.32 -1.03
N CYS A 694 -2.17 13.45 -1.47
CA CYS A 694 -2.95 14.67 -1.28
C CYS A 694 -3.74 14.64 0.04
N PRO A 695 -3.32 15.34 1.12
CA PRO A 695 -3.96 15.22 2.43
C PRO A 695 -5.45 15.62 2.45
N PRO A 696 -5.89 16.72 1.78
CA PRO A 696 -7.31 17.06 1.72
C PRO A 696 -8.07 16.29 0.63
N ASN A 697 -7.42 15.37 -0.10
CA ASN A 697 -8.02 14.67 -1.23
C ASN A 697 -8.57 15.61 -2.33
N ALA A 698 -7.79 16.67 -2.61
CA ALA A 698 -8.11 17.71 -3.58
C ALA A 698 -7.83 17.35 -5.03
N ILE A 699 -6.98 16.34 -5.28
CA ILE A 699 -6.66 15.87 -6.63
C ILE A 699 -7.57 14.69 -6.96
N ARG A 700 -8.28 14.77 -8.10
CA ARG A 700 -9.29 13.77 -8.49
C ARG A 700 -9.19 13.46 -9.97
N ARG A 701 -9.66 12.28 -10.38
CA ARG A 701 -9.88 11.94 -11.79
C ARG A 701 -11.33 12.22 -12.19
N GLY A 702 -11.56 12.92 -13.27
CA GLY A 702 -12.88 13.17 -13.85
C GLY A 702 -13.35 12.02 -14.75
N PRO A 703 -14.57 12.12 -15.31
CA PRO A 703 -15.19 11.05 -16.10
C PRO A 703 -14.46 10.78 -17.41
N ASP A 704 -13.78 11.80 -17.97
CA ASP A 704 -13.06 11.73 -19.24
C ASP A 704 -11.59 11.32 -19.06
N GLY A 705 -11.24 10.85 -17.86
CA GLY A 705 -9.90 10.43 -17.51
C GLY A 705 -8.98 11.57 -17.08
N GLU A 706 -9.43 12.83 -17.03
CA GLU A 706 -8.62 13.96 -16.60
C GLU A 706 -8.30 13.90 -15.12
N VAL A 707 -7.03 13.96 -14.76
CA VAL A 707 -6.63 14.25 -13.38
C VAL A 707 -6.65 15.77 -13.18
N PHE A 708 -7.49 16.27 -12.27
CA PHE A 708 -7.67 17.71 -11.97
C PHE A 708 -7.55 18.01 -10.46
N ILE A 709 -7.45 19.29 -10.10
CA ILE A 709 -7.39 19.77 -8.71
C ILE A 709 -8.65 20.58 -8.45
N ASN A 710 -9.36 20.29 -7.34
CA ASN A 710 -10.53 21.05 -6.93
C ASN A 710 -10.20 22.09 -5.84
N GLU A 711 -11.23 22.81 -5.39
CA GLU A 711 -11.12 23.91 -4.42
C GLU A 711 -10.71 23.49 -3.00
N THR A 712 -10.70 22.18 -2.68
CA THR A 712 -10.24 21.70 -1.36
C THR A 712 -8.72 21.70 -1.20
N CYS A 713 -7.98 22.20 -2.21
CA CYS A 713 -6.52 22.30 -2.16
C CYS A 713 -6.09 23.26 -1.04
N ILE A 714 -5.23 22.77 -0.14
CA ILE A 714 -4.68 23.55 0.97
C ILE A 714 -3.29 24.13 0.67
N GLY A 715 -2.74 23.89 -0.53
CA GLY A 715 -1.44 24.44 -0.90
C GLY A 715 -0.19 23.75 -0.33
N CYS A 716 -0.30 22.51 0.18
CA CYS A 716 0.82 21.80 0.82
C CYS A 716 2.00 21.43 -0.12
N GLY A 717 1.76 21.38 -1.44
CA GLY A 717 2.79 21.08 -2.44
C GLY A 717 3.20 19.60 -2.57
N ASN A 718 2.58 18.68 -1.82
CA ASN A 718 2.90 17.23 -1.91
C ASN A 718 2.79 16.71 -3.36
N CYS A 719 1.73 17.12 -4.04
CA CYS A 719 1.48 16.75 -5.42
C CYS A 719 2.56 17.25 -6.40
N GLN A 720 3.12 18.44 -6.16
CA GLN A 720 4.22 18.98 -6.97
C GLN A 720 5.46 18.11 -6.88
N ARG A 721 5.82 17.66 -5.67
CA ARG A 721 6.98 16.79 -5.43
C ARG A 721 6.75 15.37 -5.91
N ALA A 722 5.53 14.86 -5.75
CA ALA A 722 5.16 13.53 -6.19
C ALA A 722 5.09 13.41 -7.72
N CYS A 723 4.96 14.51 -8.46
CA CYS A 723 4.91 14.44 -9.92
C CYS A 723 6.32 14.22 -10.50
N PRO A 724 6.63 13.05 -11.10
CA PRO A 724 7.96 12.78 -11.67
C PRO A 724 8.32 13.67 -12.87
N TYR A 725 7.35 14.45 -13.35
CA TYR A 725 7.41 15.22 -14.59
C TYR A 725 7.45 16.72 -14.36
N GLY A 726 7.38 17.17 -13.10
CA GLY A 726 7.45 18.59 -12.76
C GLY A 726 6.32 19.45 -13.31
N VAL A 727 5.18 18.87 -13.68
CA VAL A 727 4.09 19.56 -14.40
C VAL A 727 3.12 20.32 -13.47
N ILE A 728 3.27 20.17 -12.16
CA ILE A 728 2.42 20.84 -11.16
C ILE A 728 3.16 22.05 -10.62
N GLN A 729 2.51 23.20 -10.68
CA GLN A 729 3.05 24.48 -10.24
C GLN A 729 2.35 24.93 -8.95
N MET A 730 3.08 25.63 -8.09
CA MET A 730 2.53 26.23 -6.87
C MET A 730 2.50 27.74 -7.04
N ASP A 731 1.32 28.31 -7.29
CA ASP A 731 1.16 29.76 -7.48
C ASP A 731 -0.07 30.28 -6.71
N LYS A 732 -0.10 31.58 -6.46
CA LYS A 732 -1.24 32.24 -5.83
C LYS A 732 -2.37 32.38 -6.86
N PRO A 733 -3.64 32.28 -6.44
CA PRO A 733 -4.76 32.66 -7.30
C PRO A 733 -4.51 34.06 -7.89
N PRO A 734 -4.54 34.21 -9.22
CA PRO A 734 -4.30 35.50 -9.86
C PRO A 734 -5.50 36.42 -9.63
N PRO A 735 -5.28 37.74 -9.52
CA PRO A 735 -6.38 38.71 -9.45
C PRO A 735 -7.17 38.71 -10.76
N LYS A 736 -8.48 38.97 -10.70
CA LYS A 736 -9.35 38.90 -11.88
C LYS A 736 -8.94 39.93 -12.92
N LYS A 737 -8.75 39.48 -14.16
CA LYS A 737 -8.49 40.36 -15.30
C LYS A 737 -9.76 41.13 -15.70
N PRO A 738 -9.64 42.39 -16.14
CA PRO A 738 -10.75 43.09 -16.76
C PRO A 738 -11.17 42.36 -18.05
N PRO A 739 -12.45 42.48 -18.45
CA PRO A 739 -12.94 41.83 -19.65
C PRO A 739 -12.22 42.35 -20.91
N LEU A 740 -12.10 41.51 -21.93
CA LEU A 740 -11.28 41.76 -23.12
C LEU A 740 -11.60 43.10 -23.83
N TRP A 741 -12.88 43.50 -23.84
CA TRP A 741 -13.31 44.75 -24.47
C TRP A 741 -12.79 46.00 -23.75
N GLU A 742 -12.60 45.96 -22.42
CA GLU A 742 -12.02 47.09 -21.67
C GLU A 742 -10.54 47.27 -22.01
N TRP A 743 -9.82 46.17 -22.20
CA TRP A 743 -8.45 46.22 -22.69
C TRP A 743 -8.38 46.72 -24.13
N MET A 744 -9.27 46.22 -25.00
CA MET A 744 -9.27 46.58 -26.42
C MET A 744 -9.62 48.06 -26.66
N LEU A 745 -10.58 48.61 -25.90
CA LEU A 745 -11.06 49.98 -26.09
C LEU A 745 -10.31 51.02 -25.24
N PHE A 746 -9.79 50.63 -24.05
CA PHE A 746 -9.23 51.58 -23.08
C PHE A 746 -7.82 51.21 -22.60
N GLY A 747 -7.22 50.14 -23.11
CA GLY A 747 -5.89 49.67 -22.68
C GLY A 747 -5.82 49.26 -21.21
N LYS A 748 -6.98 48.97 -20.58
CA LYS A 748 -7.07 48.71 -19.15
C LYS A 748 -6.71 47.25 -18.85
N GLY A 749 -5.66 47.03 -18.06
CA GLY A 749 -5.20 45.69 -17.63
C GLY A 749 -4.10 45.08 -18.52
N PRO A 750 -3.71 43.81 -18.27
CA PRO A 750 -2.50 43.21 -18.85
C PRO A 750 -2.71 42.60 -20.26
N GLY A 751 -3.91 42.68 -20.84
CA GLY A 751 -4.24 42.08 -22.14
C GLY A 751 -4.42 40.55 -22.10
N PRO A 752 -4.58 39.88 -23.25
CA PRO A 752 -4.71 38.42 -23.36
C PRO A 752 -3.49 37.65 -22.83
N GLY A 753 -3.70 36.44 -22.33
CA GLY A 753 -2.66 35.56 -21.81
C GLY A 753 -2.29 35.79 -20.34
N GLN A 754 -1.14 35.27 -19.93
CA GLN A 754 -0.69 35.30 -18.55
C GLN A 754 -0.15 36.70 -18.16
N PRO A 755 -0.67 37.36 -17.11
CA PRO A 755 -0.18 38.67 -16.70
C PRO A 755 1.26 38.60 -16.17
N SER A 756 2.01 39.68 -16.37
CA SER A 756 3.35 39.82 -15.78
C SER A 756 3.31 39.68 -14.25
N TYR A 757 4.39 39.16 -13.69
CA TYR A 757 4.53 39.00 -12.24
C TYR A 757 4.32 40.33 -11.49
N GLU A 758 4.86 41.44 -12.02
CA GLU A 758 4.72 42.77 -11.43
C GLU A 758 3.25 43.23 -11.37
N TRP A 759 2.50 43.01 -12.46
CA TRP A 759 1.08 43.35 -12.50
C TRP A 759 0.30 42.54 -11.47
N ARG A 760 0.52 41.22 -11.40
CA ARG A 760 -0.12 40.35 -10.41
C ARG A 760 0.19 40.78 -8.98
N LYS A 761 1.46 41.09 -8.67
CA LYS A 761 1.90 41.54 -7.35
C LYS A 761 1.23 42.87 -6.96
N LYS A 762 1.13 43.82 -7.89
CA LYS A 762 0.50 45.12 -7.67
C LYS A 762 -1.01 45.00 -7.46
N ALA A 763 -1.69 44.21 -8.28
CA ALA A 763 -3.13 43.99 -8.19
C ALA A 763 -3.52 43.21 -6.92
N ALA A 764 -2.78 42.14 -6.57
CA ALA A 764 -3.02 41.39 -5.34
C ALA A 764 -2.84 42.24 -4.06
N LYS A 765 -1.88 43.19 -4.06
CA LYS A 765 -1.69 44.13 -2.96
C LYS A 765 -2.88 45.09 -2.79
N ALA A 766 -3.57 45.44 -3.89
CA ALA A 766 -4.75 46.30 -3.87
C ALA A 766 -6.00 45.56 -3.35
N GLU A 767 -6.07 44.23 -3.49
CA GLU A 767 -7.20 43.39 -3.05
C GLU A 767 -7.11 42.94 -1.58
N GLY A 768 -6.06 43.33 -0.83
CA GLY A 768 -6.06 43.29 0.64
C GLY A 768 -5.87 41.93 1.32
N GLY A 769 -5.32 40.91 0.65
CA GLY A 769 -5.11 39.59 1.29
C GLY A 769 -3.86 38.82 0.84
N GLU A 770 -3.19 38.16 1.79
CA GLU A 770 -2.23 37.11 1.51
C GLU A 770 -2.95 35.77 1.30
N SER A 771 -3.25 35.42 0.04
CA SER A 771 -3.75 34.09 -0.28
C SER A 771 -2.61 33.05 -0.29
N PRO A 772 -2.84 31.84 0.23
CA PRO A 772 -1.86 30.76 0.14
C PRO A 772 -1.64 30.35 -1.33
N LYS A 773 -0.44 29.84 -1.65
CA LYS A 773 -0.16 29.24 -2.96
C LYS A 773 -0.99 27.97 -3.10
N LEU A 774 -1.65 27.79 -4.23
CA LEU A 774 -2.40 26.58 -4.56
C LEU A 774 -1.66 25.80 -5.66
N ALA A 775 -1.93 24.50 -5.71
CA ALA A 775 -1.41 23.64 -6.76
C ALA A 775 -2.20 23.86 -8.06
N ILE A 776 -1.48 24.03 -9.16
CA ILE A 776 -1.99 24.34 -10.49
C ILE A 776 -1.43 23.32 -11.47
N LYS A 777 -2.30 22.76 -12.30
CA LYS A 777 -1.95 21.83 -13.37
C LYS A 777 -3.03 21.80 -14.43
N CYS A 778 -2.67 21.32 -15.62
CA CYS A 778 -3.64 21.08 -16.68
C CYS A 778 -4.72 20.10 -16.19
N ASP A 779 -5.97 20.43 -16.50
CA ASP A 779 -7.21 19.69 -16.19
C ASP A 779 -7.96 19.33 -17.48
N MET A 780 -7.27 19.33 -18.63
CA MET A 780 -7.84 19.14 -19.97
C MET A 780 -8.93 20.16 -20.36
N CYS A 781 -9.00 21.30 -19.67
CA CYS A 781 -10.10 22.24 -19.78
C CYS A 781 -11.47 21.54 -19.54
N SER A 782 -11.51 20.58 -18.63
CA SER A 782 -12.73 19.84 -18.28
C SER A 782 -13.89 20.78 -17.94
N GLY A 783 -15.08 20.42 -18.42
CA GLY A 783 -16.30 21.24 -18.28
C GLY A 783 -16.40 22.42 -19.25
N LYS A 784 -15.42 22.67 -20.14
CA LYS A 784 -15.51 23.71 -21.17
C LYS A 784 -15.96 23.16 -22.52
N ALA A 785 -16.89 23.85 -23.16
CA ALA A 785 -17.31 23.55 -24.53
C ALA A 785 -16.10 23.63 -25.49
N GLY A 786 -15.84 22.54 -26.23
CA GLY A 786 -14.77 22.46 -27.24
C GLY A 786 -13.45 21.80 -26.80
N GLY A 787 -13.30 21.32 -25.57
CA GLY A 787 -12.12 20.54 -25.12
C GLY A 787 -10.90 21.36 -24.68
N PRO A 788 -9.65 20.88 -24.89
CA PRO A 788 -8.42 21.60 -24.51
C PRO A 788 -8.19 22.88 -25.32
N ALA A 789 -8.09 24.02 -24.63
CA ALA A 789 -7.88 25.33 -25.27
C ALA A 789 -6.53 25.46 -26.01
N CYS A 790 -5.49 24.80 -25.51
CA CYS A 790 -4.15 24.80 -26.10
C CYS A 790 -4.12 24.20 -27.51
N VAL A 791 -4.96 23.19 -27.77
CA VAL A 791 -5.11 22.55 -29.09
C VAL A 791 -5.94 23.44 -30.00
N ARG A 792 -7.11 23.91 -29.54
CA ARG A 792 -8.00 24.76 -30.36
C ARG A 792 -7.37 26.07 -30.80
N ALA A 793 -6.50 26.65 -29.98
CA ALA A 793 -5.85 27.92 -30.27
C ALA A 793 -4.62 27.78 -31.19
N CYS A 794 -4.21 26.55 -31.54
CA CYS A 794 -3.09 26.32 -32.43
C CYS A 794 -3.51 26.60 -33.88
N PRO A 795 -2.97 27.64 -34.54
CA PRO A 795 -3.40 28.03 -35.88
C PRO A 795 -2.95 27.05 -36.98
N THR A 796 -1.89 26.28 -36.71
CA THR A 796 -1.30 25.34 -37.67
C THR A 796 -1.66 23.88 -37.39
N GLY A 797 -2.37 23.61 -36.28
CA GLY A 797 -2.65 22.24 -35.83
C GLY A 797 -1.44 21.52 -35.22
N ALA A 798 -0.32 22.20 -35.00
CA ALA A 798 0.91 21.62 -34.43
C ALA A 798 0.74 21.01 -33.02
N ALA A 799 -0.15 21.57 -32.19
CA ALA A 799 -0.36 21.12 -30.82
C ALA A 799 -1.54 20.12 -30.76
N ILE A 800 -1.26 18.88 -30.38
CA ILE A 800 -2.25 17.79 -30.32
C ILE A 800 -2.20 17.09 -28.97
N ARG A 801 -3.34 16.56 -28.52
CA ARG A 801 -3.41 15.66 -27.37
C ARG A 801 -3.74 14.25 -27.81
N VAL A 802 -2.97 13.29 -27.31
CA VAL A 802 -3.01 11.91 -27.79
C VAL A 802 -2.92 10.93 -26.62
N THR A 803 -3.58 9.78 -26.76
CA THR A 803 -3.37 8.63 -25.88
C THR A 803 -2.10 7.89 -26.31
N PRO A 804 -1.45 7.12 -25.42
CA PRO A 804 -0.26 6.34 -25.77
C PRO A 804 -0.52 5.40 -26.96
N ASP A 805 -1.66 4.71 -26.92
CA ASP A 805 -2.11 3.79 -27.95
C ASP A 805 -2.31 4.51 -29.27
N ALA A 806 -2.98 5.67 -29.27
CA ALA A 806 -3.19 6.45 -30.48
C ALA A 806 -1.86 6.90 -31.09
N PHE A 807 -0.93 7.47 -30.33
CA PHE A 807 0.29 8.02 -30.96
C PHE A 807 1.29 6.94 -31.38
N LEU A 808 1.48 5.91 -30.54
CA LEU A 808 2.40 4.82 -30.86
C LEU A 808 1.86 3.92 -32.00
N SER A 809 0.56 3.98 -32.30
CA SER A 809 -0.06 3.29 -33.43
C SER A 809 -0.36 4.17 -34.66
N VAL A 810 -0.64 5.47 -34.52
CA VAL A 810 -0.99 6.39 -35.64
C VAL A 810 0.23 6.77 -36.47
N ALA A 811 1.43 6.75 -35.89
CA ALA A 811 2.68 6.78 -36.66
C ALA A 811 2.81 5.62 -37.67
N ARG A 812 1.90 4.63 -37.66
CA ARG A 812 1.81 3.57 -38.67
C ARG A 812 1.05 3.96 -39.96
N LEU A 813 0.34 5.10 -40.01
CA LEU A 813 -0.64 5.37 -41.08
C LEU A 813 -0.37 6.60 -41.96
N GLU A 814 0.53 7.53 -41.62
CA GLU A 814 0.78 8.71 -42.47
C GLU A 814 1.66 8.45 -43.71
N LYS A 815 1.81 7.18 -44.14
CA LYS A 815 2.43 6.83 -45.43
C LYS A 815 1.56 5.96 -46.33
N THR A 816 0.26 5.80 -46.05
CA THR A 816 -0.70 5.49 -47.12
C THR A 816 -1.14 6.80 -47.77
N GLY A 817 -0.22 7.36 -48.57
CA GLY A 817 -0.53 8.31 -49.63
C GLY A 817 -0.62 7.57 -50.95
#